data_AF-A0AA45MQH2-F1
#
_entry.id   AF-A0AA45MQH2-F1
#
_cell.length_a   1.000
_cell.length_b   1.000
_cell.length_c   1.000
_cell.angle_alpha   90.00
_cell.angle_beta   90.00
_cell.angle_gamma   90.00
#
_symmetry.space_group_name_H-M   'P 1'
#
loop_
_entity.id
_entity.type
_entity.pdbx_description
1 polymer ?
#
loop_
_entity_poly.entity_id
_entity_poly.type
_entity_poly.pdbx_seq_one_letter_code
_entity_poly.pdbx_strand_id
1 'polypeptide(L)'
;MPRFITTILQAWVERRRARRRQANLRAGARGGRSMRRVPSTRAGNRPGAGGTPASAVGGAAIAAQTLGRQRAMWIAIAGVCVLAGGGMLIAGHARHLAAATVSTPQAVNSVRAAYAYQSVLPGAAFTVPSQAGLSTSIHAGGALLVASGMQAAPAVRVDLCSQMRSPTDARLLPLRLGYRFDDVKRWVQRNEESDARISLRNVLLVADGGADAVPEIQIEGTARADFADPLSEPLQLSWRSAQAGARWISDASFGQVEQGASGQVALRQQGWLLWGAASALRIERRANAMCPQAGELVVQMYRLAPPAAAGMPAGALVVAFPARGRAVGTNLAAGSYQVPAAAPVALEDQSLFNELQEQGLVRLTAAGAIELAPRDLPQWQAAGAAERAAELGNWKQVKPGAATHKLFKRLYYQADGAYVRQQIDIYNTERRLLAWRVKAPAGLALDWSASAGSDASSGSVPSMVATTSQMPVAASRLFASLPQGWQPWTRVARWPQAAEGRGGRPVVRLSLALPRAAAGGEMMQVLVAGRVTGTIGASAQSAPACTGRACANASDVQQLTLTLQAGAHSVQLIAQPLDFSAPEDQKYRHLRVAGGRLVWQALSPAAGEAAPGAPRPAAPSPVQLEDRNGTPLWADGAPTQPAIEAGLAPLLGVSGDHANSVAGMLARLPVSDATVSRASGAAVGARLTLDLPLQALSQRVLDCIGMHRGRWDGKACTGGHPAPEGRHAGLVILDTETGDVLAAAGAGAGNVSAANWAEVRDFDRTSPARSPLRLPALQHDGGAHQSPGSTFKVVSALGLELAAQRDPQIDALLGGMPLPAINRLAQQRGFGFQTDAASYPLNPRLAHITNYHEQSLDRRAQEGRLGLAQALTYSLNTWFAWSGELSDQSLFGRADGGAPDLQALDADALDAVRPIVAAAHRLGFEQTLRLDGGLLPADFNWRSWDALQATPAHIDPIHTRHELRQMSIGLRMQVTPLQMALAAAAVGQGKVVAPRMLLTLGRTDSVVPEMKPVGIRLDRIRAGMKGVVDVGTGAGAFGGTALAAVRRGLYGKTGTAPSGDDTATVWFTGWLEPGTLPGQTHRLAMAAFASHSDATGGEHAAPVLAAVLSTLAAQNREQKGK
;
A
#
# COMPACT_ATOMS: atom_id res chain seq x y z
N MET A 1 -1.67 40.37 24.98
CA MET A 1 -2.04 40.11 26.39
C MET A 1 -3.33 39.29 26.65
N PRO A 2 -4.33 39.13 25.74
CA PRO A 2 -5.52 38.30 26.05
C PRO A 2 -5.26 36.79 26.05
N ARG A 3 -4.22 36.30 25.35
CA ARG A 3 -3.85 34.86 25.30
C ARG A 3 -3.29 34.32 26.62
N PHE A 4 -2.69 35.17 27.47
CA PHE A 4 -2.09 34.73 28.74
C PHE A 4 -3.17 34.49 29.83
N ILE A 5 -4.23 35.29 29.81
CA ILE A 5 -5.36 35.18 30.74
C ILE A 5 -6.21 33.93 30.43
N THR A 6 -6.40 33.59 29.15
CA THR A 6 -7.08 32.34 28.76
C THR A 6 -6.29 31.10 29.15
N THR A 7 -4.95 31.10 29.03
CA THR A 7 -4.12 29.97 29.49
C THR A 7 -4.16 29.81 31.01
N ILE A 8 -4.19 30.90 31.78
CA ILE A 8 -4.30 30.85 33.25
C ILE A 8 -5.69 30.36 33.68
N LEU A 9 -6.77 30.83 33.05
CA LEU A 9 -8.13 30.37 33.34
C LEU A 9 -8.32 28.90 32.96
N GLN A 10 -7.73 28.46 31.86
CA GLN A 10 -7.76 27.06 31.42
C GLN A 10 -6.96 26.16 32.36
N ALA A 11 -5.76 26.59 32.79
CA ALA A 11 -4.96 25.91 33.81
C ALA A 11 -5.66 25.86 35.19
N TRP A 12 -6.45 26.88 35.53
CA TRP A 12 -7.22 26.93 36.77
C TRP A 12 -8.44 26.00 36.74
N VAL A 13 -9.13 25.92 35.59
CA VAL A 13 -10.22 24.96 35.34
C VAL A 13 -9.68 23.52 35.33
N GLU A 14 -8.52 23.27 34.75
CA GLU A 14 -7.86 21.97 34.77
C GLU A 14 -7.36 21.58 36.17
N ARG A 15 -6.80 22.52 36.95
CA ARG A 15 -6.49 22.28 38.38
C ARG A 15 -7.74 21.99 39.20
N ARG A 16 -8.88 22.65 38.93
CA ARG A 16 -10.17 22.34 39.58
C ARG A 16 -10.70 20.96 39.18
N ARG A 17 -10.56 20.56 37.91
CA ARG A 17 -10.91 19.21 37.43
C ARG A 17 -9.99 18.14 38.01
N ALA A 18 -8.69 18.39 38.12
CA ALA A 18 -7.72 17.50 38.74
C ALA A 18 -7.99 17.34 40.24
N ARG A 19 -8.28 18.43 40.97
CA ARG A 19 -8.67 18.37 42.40
C ARG A 19 -10.00 17.63 42.61
N ARG A 20 -10.99 17.78 41.73
CA ARG A 20 -12.24 17.00 41.78
C ARG A 20 -12.00 15.51 41.47
N ARG A 21 -11.14 15.18 40.51
CA ARG A 21 -10.73 13.77 40.25
C ARG A 21 -9.98 13.17 41.44
N GLN A 22 -9.10 13.93 42.08
CA GLN A 22 -8.34 13.48 43.25
C GLN A 22 -9.22 13.36 44.51
N ALA A 23 -10.25 14.21 44.66
CA ALA A 23 -11.25 14.09 45.72
C ALA A 23 -12.18 12.87 45.52
N ASN A 24 -12.60 12.60 44.28
CA ASN A 24 -13.42 11.42 43.96
C ASN A 24 -12.61 10.11 44.11
N LEU A 25 -11.31 10.11 43.81
CA LEU A 25 -10.41 8.98 44.08
C LEU A 25 -10.14 8.76 45.57
N ARG A 26 -10.17 9.82 46.40
CA ARG A 26 -10.03 9.72 47.86
C ARG A 26 -11.34 9.35 48.59
N ALA A 27 -12.49 9.66 48.01
CA ALA A 27 -13.80 9.28 48.55
C ALA A 27 -14.11 7.78 48.36
N GLY A 28 -13.52 7.13 47.34
CA GLY A 28 -13.65 5.67 47.11
C GLY A 28 -12.70 4.79 47.93
N ALA A 29 -11.83 5.35 48.78
CA ALA A 29 -10.76 4.62 49.47
C ALA A 29 -10.83 4.67 51.01
N ARG A 30 -11.98 5.01 51.62
CA ARG A 30 -12.18 4.97 53.08
C ARG A 30 -13.11 3.84 53.48
N GLY A 31 -12.52 2.65 53.66
CA GLY A 31 -13.19 1.49 54.21
C GLY A 31 -12.22 0.36 54.55
N GLY A 32 -11.15 0.65 55.31
CA GLY A 32 -10.20 -0.36 55.75
C GLY A 32 -9.30 0.17 56.86
N ARG A 33 -9.62 -0.18 58.11
CA ARG A 33 -8.80 0.09 59.30
C ARG A 33 -7.41 -0.53 59.11
N SER A 34 -6.37 0.29 59.24
CA SER A 34 -4.98 -0.15 59.21
C SER A 34 -4.63 -0.97 60.44
N MET A 35 -4.29 -2.25 60.25
CA MET A 35 -3.41 -2.97 61.18
C MET A 35 -1.99 -2.47 60.94
N ARG A 36 -1.43 -1.75 61.91
CA ARG A 36 -0.04 -1.31 61.91
C ARG A 36 0.80 -2.42 62.53
N ARG A 37 1.41 -3.26 61.68
CA ARG A 37 2.56 -4.09 62.06
C ARG A 37 3.79 -3.20 62.20
N VAL A 38 4.49 -3.38 63.31
CA VAL A 38 5.82 -2.83 63.63
C VAL A 38 6.84 -3.30 62.60
N PRO A 39 7.79 -2.44 62.21
CA PRO A 39 9.15 -2.91 62.09
C PRO A 39 10.15 -2.04 62.87
N SER A 40 11.14 -2.76 63.38
CA SER A 40 12.35 -2.34 64.07
C SER A 40 13.12 -1.20 63.39
N THR A 41 13.50 -0.19 64.16
CA THR A 41 14.61 0.70 63.83
C THR A 41 15.84 0.34 64.66
N ARG A 42 16.94 0.05 63.96
CA ARG A 42 18.30 -0.12 64.49
C ARG A 42 19.16 0.97 63.86
N ALA A 43 19.50 1.99 64.65
CA ALA A 43 20.63 2.93 64.52
C ALA A 43 20.38 3.98 65.63
N GLY A 44 21.25 4.22 66.60
CA GLY A 44 22.70 4.25 66.54
C GLY A 44 23.17 5.70 66.44
N ASN A 45 23.00 6.50 67.51
CA ASN A 45 24.05 7.34 68.10
C ASN A 45 23.48 8.35 69.12
N ARG A 46 23.95 8.18 70.36
CA ARG A 46 24.11 9.17 71.44
C ARG A 46 25.29 10.12 71.08
N PRO A 47 25.56 11.24 71.79
CA PRO A 47 25.37 11.46 73.23
C PRO A 47 24.73 12.84 73.58
N GLY A 48 24.37 13.16 74.82
CA GLY A 48 24.69 12.58 76.11
C GLY A 48 23.93 13.30 77.24
N ALA A 49 24.27 12.88 78.47
CA ALA A 49 23.97 13.48 79.79
C ALA A 49 22.48 13.69 80.13
N GLY A 50 21.93 13.26 81.26
CA GLY A 50 22.42 12.66 82.50
C GLY A 50 21.22 12.61 83.47
N GLY A 51 21.28 11.80 84.52
CA GLY A 51 20.34 11.87 85.66
C GLY A 51 19.34 10.72 85.79
N THR A 52 19.67 9.77 86.66
CA THR A 52 18.82 8.78 87.36
C THR A 52 18.05 9.44 88.53
N PRO A 53 17.27 8.71 89.37
CA PRO A 53 16.15 7.80 89.09
C PRO A 53 14.94 8.04 90.06
N ALA A 54 14.02 7.07 90.12
CA ALA A 54 12.96 6.83 91.13
C ALA A 54 11.59 7.49 90.81
N SER A 55 10.43 6.89 91.07
CA SER A 55 10.07 5.83 92.02
C SER A 55 8.77 5.13 91.57
N ALA A 56 8.63 3.87 92.00
CA ALA A 56 7.41 3.07 92.00
C ALA A 56 6.32 3.66 92.91
N VAL A 57 5.05 3.33 92.65
CA VAL A 57 3.99 2.82 93.57
C VAL A 57 2.84 2.35 92.66
N GLY A 58 2.51 1.06 92.60
CA GLY A 58 1.43 0.41 93.37
C GLY A 58 0.07 0.59 92.65
N GLY A 59 -0.78 -0.40 92.39
CA GLY A 59 -0.97 -1.73 92.93
C GLY A 59 -2.46 -1.92 93.21
N ALA A 60 -3.07 -2.97 92.63
CA ALA A 60 -4.41 -3.53 92.90
C ALA A 60 -5.63 -2.67 92.48
N ALA A 61 -6.79 -3.21 92.09
CA ALA A 61 -7.41 -4.48 92.44
C ALA A 61 -8.35 -5.00 91.32
N ILE A 62 -8.61 -6.30 91.43
CA ILE A 62 -9.39 -7.20 90.59
C ILE A 62 -10.89 -7.13 90.97
N ALA A 63 -11.75 -7.44 90.00
CA ALA A 63 -13.04 -8.14 90.12
C ALA A 63 -14.31 -7.36 89.70
N ALA A 64 -14.82 -7.68 88.50
CA ALA A 64 -16.26 -7.80 88.17
C ALA A 64 -16.36 -8.44 86.76
N GLN A 65 -16.40 -9.77 86.68
CA GLN A 65 -17.64 -10.56 86.50
C GLN A 65 -18.37 -10.26 85.17
N THR A 66 -18.12 -11.07 84.13
CA THR A 66 -18.89 -12.29 83.79
C THR A 66 -20.35 -12.06 83.36
N LEU A 67 -20.61 -11.14 82.42
CA LEU A 67 -21.87 -11.11 81.65
C LEU A 67 -21.70 -10.77 80.15
N GLY A 68 -20.46 -10.67 79.64
CA GLY A 68 -20.18 -10.28 78.24
C GLY A 68 -19.88 -11.43 77.25
N ARG A 69 -19.75 -12.68 77.71
CA ARG A 69 -19.21 -13.78 76.87
C ARG A 69 -20.21 -14.39 75.88
N GLN A 70 -21.52 -14.40 76.17
CA GLN A 70 -22.51 -15.00 75.26
C GLN A 70 -22.90 -14.09 74.08
N ARG A 71 -22.89 -12.75 74.25
CA ARG A 71 -23.15 -11.81 73.14
C ARG A 71 -21.95 -11.71 72.18
N ALA A 72 -20.73 -11.85 72.68
CA ALA A 72 -19.52 -11.87 71.84
C ALA A 72 -19.46 -13.12 70.94
N MET A 73 -19.95 -14.27 71.42
CA MET A 73 -19.94 -15.53 70.66
C MET A 73 -20.92 -15.50 69.47
N TRP A 74 -22.13 -14.96 69.66
CA TRP A 74 -23.11 -14.84 68.58
C TRP A 74 -22.72 -13.79 67.53
N ILE A 75 -22.08 -12.68 67.94
CA ILE A 75 -21.52 -11.70 67.00
C ILE A 75 -20.35 -12.30 66.22
N ALA A 76 -19.52 -13.14 66.85
CA ALA A 76 -18.43 -13.83 66.16
C ALA A 76 -18.95 -14.84 65.13
N ILE A 77 -19.98 -15.63 65.47
CA ILE A 77 -20.59 -16.60 64.54
C ILE A 77 -21.28 -15.88 63.37
N ALA A 78 -22.05 -14.82 63.64
CA ALA A 78 -22.65 -14.00 62.58
C ALA A 78 -21.59 -13.35 61.69
N GLY A 79 -20.48 -12.87 62.28
CA GLY A 79 -19.33 -12.34 61.54
C GLY A 79 -18.67 -13.40 60.65
N VAL A 80 -18.52 -14.63 61.12
CA VAL A 80 -17.98 -15.74 60.33
C VAL A 80 -18.92 -16.13 59.18
N CYS A 81 -20.24 -16.17 59.40
CA CYS A 81 -21.20 -16.46 58.33
C CYS A 81 -21.25 -15.36 57.26
N VAL A 82 -21.15 -14.08 57.65
CA VAL A 82 -21.08 -12.96 56.70
C VAL A 82 -19.74 -12.94 55.96
N LEU A 83 -18.63 -13.28 56.61
CA LEU A 83 -17.33 -13.40 55.97
C LEU A 83 -17.24 -14.60 55.04
N ALA A 84 -17.86 -15.73 55.39
CA ALA A 84 -17.92 -16.92 54.54
C ALA A 84 -18.87 -16.72 53.35
N GLY A 85 -20.05 -16.14 53.57
CA GLY A 85 -21.00 -15.79 52.51
C GLY A 85 -20.47 -14.69 51.59
N GLY A 86 -19.85 -13.66 52.16
CA GLY A 86 -19.14 -12.62 51.42
C GLY A 86 -17.93 -13.16 50.67
N GLY A 87 -17.18 -14.08 51.27
CA GLY A 87 -16.06 -14.77 50.64
C GLY A 87 -16.49 -15.66 49.46
N MET A 88 -17.60 -16.39 49.59
CA MET A 88 -18.17 -17.18 48.50
C MET A 88 -18.75 -16.31 47.39
N LEU A 89 -19.40 -15.17 47.72
CA LEU A 89 -19.86 -14.19 46.73
C LEU A 89 -18.69 -13.54 46.01
N ILE A 90 -17.63 -13.12 46.72
CA ILE A 90 -16.42 -12.55 46.12
C ILE A 90 -15.69 -13.59 45.28
N ALA A 91 -15.55 -14.84 45.73
CA ALA A 91 -14.93 -15.91 44.95
C ALA A 91 -15.76 -16.30 43.73
N GLY A 92 -17.09 -16.32 43.84
CA GLY A 92 -18.02 -16.54 42.72
C GLY A 92 -17.96 -15.40 41.72
N HIS A 93 -17.95 -14.15 42.18
CA HIS A 93 -17.82 -12.98 41.32
C HIS A 93 -16.42 -12.86 40.70
N ALA A 94 -15.36 -13.24 41.44
CA ALA A 94 -13.99 -13.29 40.94
C ALA A 94 -13.80 -14.42 39.91
N ARG A 95 -14.44 -15.58 40.07
CA ARG A 95 -14.45 -16.64 39.05
C ARG A 95 -15.26 -16.24 37.81
N HIS A 96 -16.39 -15.54 37.99
CA HIS A 96 -17.19 -15.03 36.88
C HIS A 96 -16.49 -13.88 36.14
N LEU A 97 -15.77 -13.01 36.86
CA LEU A 97 -14.91 -11.97 36.28
C LEU A 97 -13.68 -12.58 35.62
N ALA A 98 -13.06 -13.62 36.20
CA ALA A 98 -11.94 -14.34 35.58
C ALA A 98 -12.34 -15.02 34.26
N ALA A 99 -13.56 -15.58 34.20
CA ALA A 99 -14.13 -16.12 32.97
C ALA A 99 -14.51 -15.03 31.93
N ALA A 100 -14.78 -13.79 32.38
CA ALA A 100 -15.07 -12.64 31.53
C ALA A 100 -13.82 -11.83 31.14
N THR A 101 -12.70 -12.00 31.84
CA THR A 101 -11.43 -11.35 31.52
C THR A 101 -10.59 -12.22 30.60
N VAL A 102 -10.30 -11.71 29.41
CA VAL A 102 -9.32 -12.23 28.46
C VAL A 102 -7.93 -12.21 29.12
N SER A 103 -7.61 -13.25 29.88
CA SER A 103 -6.38 -13.34 30.69
C SER A 103 -5.51 -14.54 30.32
N THR A 104 -6.00 -15.44 29.46
CA THR A 104 -5.22 -16.55 28.89
C THR A 104 -5.04 -16.37 27.39
N PRO A 105 -3.88 -16.80 26.82
CA PRO A 105 -3.68 -16.82 25.37
C PRO A 105 -4.79 -17.58 24.62
N GLN A 106 -5.33 -18.63 25.23
CA GLN A 106 -6.44 -19.40 24.70
C GLN A 106 -7.75 -18.59 24.65
N ALA A 107 -8.06 -17.78 25.67
CA ALA A 107 -9.22 -16.89 25.64
C ALA A 107 -9.10 -15.80 24.56
N VAL A 108 -7.90 -15.23 24.36
CA VAL A 108 -7.63 -14.28 23.27
C VAL A 108 -7.86 -14.93 21.90
N ASN A 109 -7.35 -16.15 21.72
CA ASN A 109 -7.49 -16.92 20.49
C ASN A 109 -8.94 -17.29 20.21
N SER A 110 -9.68 -17.76 21.21
CA SER A 110 -11.11 -18.07 21.08
C SER A 110 -11.95 -16.84 20.75
N VAL A 111 -11.62 -15.65 21.29
CA VAL A 111 -12.27 -14.40 20.87
C VAL A 111 -11.99 -14.11 19.39
N ARG A 112 -10.74 -14.24 18.93
CA ARG A 112 -10.39 -14.03 17.51
C ARG A 112 -11.13 -15.00 16.58
N ALA A 113 -11.20 -16.28 16.94
CA ALA A 113 -11.94 -17.30 16.19
C ALA A 113 -13.46 -17.06 16.23
N ALA A 114 -14.01 -16.59 17.36
CA ALA A 114 -15.41 -16.22 17.50
C ALA A 114 -15.80 -15.13 16.50
N TYR A 115 -15.02 -14.04 16.44
CA TYR A 115 -15.29 -12.94 15.51
C TYR A 115 -15.26 -13.38 14.04
N ALA A 116 -14.38 -14.33 13.70
CA ALA A 116 -14.20 -14.75 12.32
C ALA A 116 -15.20 -15.84 11.87
N TYR A 117 -15.49 -16.82 12.71
CA TYR A 117 -16.14 -18.07 12.29
C TYR A 117 -17.45 -18.41 13.00
N GLN A 118 -17.87 -17.66 14.03
CA GLN A 118 -19.07 -17.99 14.81
C GLN A 118 -20.35 -18.03 13.98
N SER A 119 -20.43 -17.24 12.90
CA SER A 119 -21.58 -17.24 11.99
C SER A 119 -21.61 -18.40 10.99
N VAL A 120 -20.50 -19.11 10.81
CA VAL A 120 -20.36 -20.16 9.77
C VAL A 120 -20.03 -21.55 10.32
N LEU A 121 -19.34 -21.63 11.45
CA LEU A 121 -18.93 -22.86 12.13
C LEU A 121 -19.09 -22.74 13.66
N PRO A 122 -20.31 -22.49 14.17
CA PRO A 122 -20.53 -22.34 15.60
C PRO A 122 -20.14 -23.62 16.35
N GLY A 123 -19.36 -23.47 17.43
CA GLY A 123 -18.92 -24.61 18.25
C GLY A 123 -17.70 -25.37 17.73
N ALA A 124 -17.15 -25.03 16.55
CA ALA A 124 -15.99 -25.72 15.98
C ALA A 124 -14.73 -25.54 16.84
N ALA A 125 -13.92 -26.60 16.94
CA ALA A 125 -12.65 -26.63 17.64
C ALA A 125 -11.54 -27.04 16.68
N PHE A 126 -10.49 -26.24 16.53
CA PHE A 126 -9.41 -26.54 15.59
C PHE A 126 -8.06 -26.03 16.08
N THR A 127 -6.98 -26.52 15.46
CA THR A 127 -5.59 -26.11 15.77
C THR A 127 -4.92 -25.57 14.52
N VAL A 128 -4.20 -24.47 14.69
CA VAL A 128 -3.28 -23.92 13.69
C VAL A 128 -1.87 -24.40 14.06
N PRO A 129 -1.23 -25.26 13.25
CA PRO A 129 0.09 -25.80 13.56
C PRO A 129 1.17 -24.71 13.47
N SER A 130 2.24 -24.89 14.24
CA SER A 130 3.46 -24.07 14.09
C SER A 130 4.32 -24.49 12.91
N GLN A 131 4.18 -25.75 12.45
CA GLN A 131 4.86 -26.26 11.28
C GLN A 131 4.17 -25.79 10.00
N ALA A 132 4.97 -25.42 9.01
CA ALA A 132 4.47 -25.03 7.70
C ALA A 132 3.84 -26.24 7.00
N GLY A 133 2.71 -26.01 6.33
CA GLY A 133 1.99 -27.04 5.61
C GLY A 133 0.49 -26.77 5.50
N LEU A 134 -0.17 -27.66 4.76
CA LEU A 134 -1.60 -27.61 4.46
C LEU A 134 -2.34 -28.73 5.18
N SER A 135 -3.46 -28.38 5.81
CA SER A 135 -4.37 -29.36 6.42
C SER A 135 -5.82 -28.99 6.19
N THR A 136 -6.68 -30.01 6.07
CA THR A 136 -8.13 -29.86 6.01
C THR A 136 -8.77 -30.62 7.18
N SER A 137 -9.86 -30.09 7.73
CA SER A 137 -10.63 -30.75 8.79
C SER A 137 -12.13 -30.53 8.59
N ILE A 138 -12.94 -31.54 8.86
CA ILE A 138 -14.41 -31.48 8.72
C ILE A 138 -15.01 -31.24 10.11
N HIS A 139 -16.02 -30.37 10.18
CA HIS A 139 -16.72 -29.94 11.38
C HIS A 139 -18.24 -30.01 11.19
N ALA A 140 -18.99 -29.95 12.29
CA ALA A 140 -20.43 -29.77 12.21
C ALA A 140 -20.74 -28.44 11.50
N GLY A 141 -21.38 -28.52 10.33
CA GLY A 141 -21.77 -27.35 9.53
C GLY A 141 -20.76 -26.92 8.47
N GLY A 142 -19.62 -27.59 8.28
CA GLY A 142 -18.71 -27.30 7.17
C GLY A 142 -17.30 -27.88 7.32
N ALA A 143 -16.35 -27.39 6.51
CA ALA A 143 -14.95 -27.79 6.57
C ALA A 143 -14.01 -26.58 6.72
N LEU A 144 -12.82 -26.82 7.27
CA LEU A 144 -11.76 -25.82 7.45
C LEU A 144 -10.52 -26.24 6.66
N LEU A 145 -9.94 -25.28 5.96
CA LEU A 145 -8.60 -25.34 5.38
C LEU A 145 -7.67 -24.47 6.23
N VAL A 146 -6.51 -25.02 6.60
CA VAL A 146 -5.43 -24.28 7.29
C VAL A 146 -4.18 -24.35 6.43
N ALA A 147 -3.70 -23.18 5.98
CA ALA A 147 -2.48 -23.01 5.21
C ALA A 147 -1.45 -22.25 6.07
N SER A 148 -0.58 -22.99 6.74
CA SER A 148 0.41 -22.45 7.68
C SER A 148 1.76 -22.29 7.00
N GLY A 149 2.41 -21.13 7.13
CA GLY A 149 3.75 -20.91 6.55
C GLY A 149 3.85 -21.13 5.04
N MET A 150 2.73 -20.99 4.32
CA MET A 150 2.66 -21.16 2.87
C MET A 150 2.98 -19.84 2.18
N GLN A 151 3.80 -19.89 1.14
CA GLN A 151 4.08 -18.76 0.26
C GLN A 151 3.15 -18.82 -0.95
N ALA A 152 2.44 -17.71 -1.20
CA ALA A 152 1.62 -17.56 -2.40
C ALA A 152 2.48 -17.03 -3.56
N ALA A 153 2.37 -17.66 -4.72
CA ALA A 153 2.90 -17.14 -5.98
C ALA A 153 2.09 -15.91 -6.44
N PRO A 154 2.60 -15.12 -7.40
CA PRO A 154 1.79 -14.12 -8.10
C PRO A 154 0.51 -14.74 -8.66
N ALA A 155 -0.60 -13.99 -8.59
CA ALA A 155 -1.89 -14.48 -9.07
C ALA A 155 -2.00 -14.31 -10.59
N VAL A 156 -2.41 -15.36 -11.27
CA VAL A 156 -2.71 -15.37 -12.70
C VAL A 156 -4.19 -15.03 -12.90
N ARG A 157 -4.49 -14.09 -13.79
CA ARG A 157 -5.86 -13.61 -14.06
C ARG A 157 -6.29 -14.05 -15.45
N VAL A 158 -7.44 -14.71 -15.54
CA VAL A 158 -8.05 -15.13 -16.80
C VAL A 158 -9.38 -14.42 -16.95
N ASP A 159 -9.47 -13.52 -17.93
CA ASP A 159 -10.73 -12.91 -18.32
C ASP A 159 -11.63 -13.98 -18.95
N LEU A 160 -12.75 -14.30 -18.30
CA LEU A 160 -13.66 -15.35 -18.76
C LEU A 160 -14.34 -14.98 -20.07
N CYS A 161 -14.47 -13.69 -20.40
CA CYS A 161 -15.04 -13.27 -21.67
C CYS A 161 -14.17 -13.66 -22.86
N SER A 162 -12.83 -13.63 -22.69
CA SER A 162 -11.88 -14.10 -23.70
C SER A 162 -11.90 -15.62 -23.89
N GLN A 163 -12.41 -16.33 -22.89
CA GLN A 163 -12.47 -17.79 -22.82
C GLN A 163 -13.82 -18.36 -23.33
N MET A 164 -14.86 -17.53 -23.47
CA MET A 164 -16.14 -17.96 -24.03
C MET A 164 -15.99 -18.38 -25.51
N ARG A 165 -16.82 -19.33 -25.96
CA ARG A 165 -16.83 -19.79 -27.36
C ARG A 165 -17.15 -18.65 -28.34
N SER A 166 -18.05 -17.76 -27.95
CA SER A 166 -18.34 -16.52 -28.65
C SER A 166 -18.89 -15.48 -27.65
N PRO A 167 -18.97 -14.20 -28.02
CA PRO A 167 -19.58 -13.18 -27.16
C PRO A 167 -21.06 -13.46 -26.79
N THR A 168 -21.76 -14.29 -27.57
CA THR A 168 -23.17 -14.65 -27.38
C THR A 168 -23.39 -16.04 -26.79
N ASP A 169 -22.34 -16.86 -26.68
CA ASP A 169 -22.38 -18.20 -26.08
C ASP A 169 -21.51 -18.22 -24.83
N ALA A 170 -22.16 -18.13 -23.66
CA ALA A 170 -21.50 -18.11 -22.36
C ALA A 170 -20.78 -19.41 -21.97
N ARG A 171 -20.84 -20.45 -22.81
CA ARG A 171 -20.06 -21.67 -22.62
C ARG A 171 -18.58 -21.39 -22.83
N LEU A 172 -17.77 -21.85 -21.88
CA LEU A 172 -16.33 -21.73 -21.94
C LEU A 172 -15.73 -22.69 -22.97
N LEU A 173 -14.70 -22.24 -23.67
CA LEU A 173 -13.66 -23.13 -24.18
C LEU A 173 -12.91 -23.71 -22.99
N PRO A 174 -12.50 -24.99 -23.02
CA PRO A 174 -11.87 -25.61 -21.84
C PRO A 174 -10.62 -24.85 -21.41
N LEU A 175 -10.63 -24.33 -20.18
CA LEU A 175 -9.46 -23.69 -19.58
C LEU A 175 -8.58 -24.77 -18.98
N ARG A 176 -7.30 -24.78 -19.34
CA ARG A 176 -6.35 -25.85 -19.01
C ARG A 176 -5.23 -25.31 -18.15
N LEU A 177 -5.00 -25.95 -17.00
CA LEU A 177 -3.99 -25.56 -16.02
C LEU A 177 -3.14 -26.77 -15.63
N GLY A 178 -1.88 -26.55 -15.29
CA GLY A 178 -0.99 -27.63 -14.85
C GLY A 178 -0.35 -28.43 -15.99
N TYR A 179 -0.48 -27.97 -17.24
CA TYR A 179 0.10 -28.63 -18.41
C TYR A 179 1.52 -28.13 -18.70
N ARG A 180 2.27 -28.89 -19.50
CA ARG A 180 3.64 -28.54 -19.93
C ARG A 180 3.64 -28.08 -21.37
N PHE A 181 4.70 -27.39 -21.77
CA PHE A 181 4.81 -26.89 -23.15
C PHE A 181 4.85 -28.03 -24.18
N ASP A 182 5.41 -29.18 -23.84
CA ASP A 182 5.41 -30.35 -24.73
C ASP A 182 3.99 -30.92 -24.97
N ASP A 183 3.05 -30.72 -24.06
CA ASP A 183 1.63 -31.05 -24.30
C ASP A 183 1.04 -30.15 -25.39
N VAL A 184 1.35 -28.86 -25.31
CA VAL A 184 0.93 -27.86 -26.31
C VAL A 184 1.52 -28.20 -27.68
N LYS A 185 2.81 -28.58 -27.76
CA LYS A 185 3.44 -29.05 -29.01
C LYS A 185 2.67 -30.21 -29.63
N ARG A 186 2.33 -31.23 -28.83
CA ARG A 186 1.55 -32.39 -29.29
C ARG A 186 0.16 -31.99 -29.77
N TRP A 187 -0.51 -31.04 -29.11
CA TRP A 187 -1.81 -30.55 -29.55
C TRP A 187 -1.73 -29.73 -30.83
N VAL A 188 -0.70 -28.91 -31.00
CA VAL A 188 -0.47 -28.17 -32.25
C VAL A 188 -0.26 -29.15 -33.40
N GLN A 189 0.61 -30.14 -33.23
CA GLN A 189 0.83 -31.17 -34.26
C GLN A 189 -0.47 -31.91 -34.60
N ARG A 190 -1.25 -32.31 -33.59
CA ARG A 190 -2.56 -32.95 -33.82
C ARG A 190 -3.54 -32.05 -34.57
N ASN A 191 -3.57 -30.76 -34.25
CA ASN A 191 -4.45 -29.79 -34.93
C ASN A 191 -4.09 -29.61 -36.41
N GLU A 192 -2.89 -29.98 -36.81
CA GLU A 192 -2.46 -29.98 -38.23
C GLU A 192 -2.83 -31.28 -38.93
N GLU A 193 -2.80 -32.39 -38.21
CA GLU A 193 -3.10 -33.73 -38.72
C GLU A 193 -4.60 -34.07 -38.71
N SER A 194 -5.43 -33.32 -37.97
CA SER A 194 -6.84 -33.66 -37.72
C SER A 194 -7.79 -32.46 -37.85
N ASP A 195 -9.02 -32.73 -38.31
CA ASP A 195 -10.11 -31.74 -38.34
C ASP A 195 -10.62 -31.36 -36.94
N ALA A 196 -10.39 -32.20 -35.92
CA ALA A 196 -10.83 -31.95 -34.55
C ALA A 196 -9.85 -31.02 -33.81
N ARG A 197 -10.05 -29.71 -33.95
CA ARG A 197 -9.15 -28.69 -33.36
C ARG A 197 -9.31 -28.56 -31.84
N ILE A 198 -8.21 -28.80 -31.13
CA ILE A 198 -8.04 -28.47 -29.71
C ILE A 198 -7.79 -26.97 -29.59
N SER A 199 -8.63 -26.26 -28.82
CA SER A 199 -8.40 -24.84 -28.51
C SER A 199 -7.21 -24.67 -27.57
N LEU A 200 -6.29 -23.77 -27.93
CA LEU A 200 -5.06 -23.46 -27.18
C LEU A 200 -5.16 -22.17 -26.36
N ARG A 201 -6.38 -21.70 -26.08
CA ARG A 201 -6.58 -20.42 -25.39
C ARG A 201 -6.27 -20.49 -23.89
N ASN A 202 -5.52 -19.50 -23.40
CA ASN A 202 -5.14 -19.31 -22.00
C ASN A 202 -4.68 -20.60 -21.31
N VAL A 203 -3.80 -21.39 -21.95
CA VAL A 203 -3.24 -22.57 -21.27
C VAL A 203 -2.22 -22.09 -20.23
N LEU A 204 -2.45 -22.46 -18.96
CA LEU A 204 -1.63 -22.10 -17.82
C LEU A 204 -0.59 -23.20 -17.58
N LEU A 205 0.64 -22.92 -17.98
CA LEU A 205 1.75 -23.85 -17.96
C LEU A 205 2.44 -23.93 -16.60
N VAL A 206 3.00 -25.10 -16.31
CA VAL A 206 3.90 -25.35 -15.18
C VAL A 206 5.27 -25.77 -15.69
N ALA A 207 6.30 -25.56 -14.88
CA ALA A 207 7.64 -26.03 -15.20
C ALA A 207 7.71 -27.58 -15.13
N ASP A 208 8.69 -28.19 -15.79
CA ASP A 208 8.91 -29.63 -15.73
C ASP A 208 9.19 -30.06 -14.28
N GLY A 209 8.44 -31.05 -13.77
CA GLY A 209 8.37 -31.34 -12.33
C GLY A 209 8.55 -32.80 -11.94
N GLY A 210 9.32 -33.01 -10.87
CA GLY A 210 9.47 -34.26 -10.10
C GLY A 210 8.30 -34.52 -9.13
N ALA A 211 8.60 -35.01 -7.91
CA ALA A 211 7.60 -35.60 -7.00
C ALA A 211 6.44 -34.67 -6.53
N ASP A 212 6.50 -33.34 -6.71
CA ASP A 212 5.43 -32.38 -6.36
C ASP A 212 4.65 -31.86 -7.59
N ALA A 213 4.58 -32.67 -8.65
CA ALA A 213 3.95 -32.30 -9.92
C ALA A 213 2.52 -31.75 -9.75
N VAL A 214 2.29 -30.56 -10.31
CA VAL A 214 0.98 -29.91 -10.31
C VAL A 214 -0.03 -30.81 -11.06
N PRO A 215 -1.22 -31.07 -10.49
CA PRO A 215 -2.27 -31.79 -11.20
C PRO A 215 -2.66 -31.09 -12.50
N GLU A 216 -2.98 -31.87 -13.53
CA GLU A 216 -3.62 -31.38 -14.74
C GLU A 216 -5.07 -31.03 -14.40
N ILE A 217 -5.51 -29.80 -14.70
CA ILE A 217 -6.82 -29.30 -14.33
C ILE A 217 -7.52 -28.74 -15.56
N GLN A 218 -8.81 -29.04 -15.69
CA GLN A 218 -9.66 -28.53 -16.76
C GLN A 218 -10.91 -27.91 -16.16
N ILE A 219 -11.20 -26.66 -16.55
CA ILE A 219 -12.39 -25.91 -16.12
C ILE A 219 -13.29 -25.65 -17.31
N GLU A 220 -14.57 -26.01 -17.17
CA GLU A 220 -15.60 -25.92 -18.20
C GLU A 220 -16.95 -25.48 -17.61
N GLY A 221 -17.93 -25.26 -18.47
CA GLY A 221 -19.30 -24.91 -18.10
C GLY A 221 -19.72 -23.53 -18.62
N THR A 222 -20.79 -23.00 -18.05
CA THR A 222 -21.40 -21.72 -18.47
C THR A 222 -20.99 -20.60 -17.50
N ALA A 223 -20.28 -19.59 -18.00
CA ALA A 223 -19.81 -18.48 -17.17
C ALA A 223 -20.82 -17.32 -17.16
N ARG A 224 -21.48 -17.08 -16.02
CA ARG A 224 -22.45 -16.00 -15.79
C ARG A 224 -22.08 -15.09 -14.62
N ALA A 225 -22.53 -13.83 -14.64
CA ALA A 225 -22.21 -12.82 -13.62
C ALA A 225 -22.82 -13.08 -12.23
N ASP A 226 -23.81 -13.96 -12.14
CA ASP A 226 -24.56 -14.32 -10.93
C ASP A 226 -23.89 -15.41 -10.09
N PHE A 227 -22.58 -15.65 -10.24
CA PHE A 227 -21.84 -16.72 -9.56
C PHE A 227 -21.81 -16.63 -8.01
N ALA A 228 -22.20 -15.47 -7.45
CA ALA A 228 -22.38 -15.30 -6.01
C ALA A 228 -23.76 -15.77 -5.52
N ASP A 229 -24.73 -15.98 -6.42
CA ASP A 229 -26.03 -16.56 -6.11
C ASP A 229 -25.88 -18.08 -5.89
N PRO A 230 -26.27 -18.62 -4.72
CA PRO A 230 -26.28 -20.06 -4.47
C PRO A 230 -27.10 -20.89 -5.47
N LEU A 231 -28.06 -20.28 -6.17
CA LEU A 231 -28.92 -20.92 -7.18
C LEU A 231 -28.33 -20.91 -8.59
N SER A 232 -27.25 -20.15 -8.84
CA SER A 232 -26.57 -20.11 -10.14
C SER A 232 -25.98 -21.47 -10.53
N GLU A 233 -25.72 -21.70 -11.81
CA GLU A 233 -25.02 -22.91 -12.27
C GLU A 233 -23.50 -22.79 -11.98
N PRO A 234 -22.87 -23.73 -11.25
CA PRO A 234 -21.43 -23.68 -11.00
C PRO A 234 -20.62 -24.09 -12.23
N LEU A 235 -19.38 -23.60 -12.32
CA LEU A 235 -18.40 -24.14 -13.26
C LEU A 235 -18.01 -25.56 -12.83
N GLN A 236 -17.67 -26.39 -13.81
CA GLN A 236 -17.17 -27.74 -13.58
C GLN A 236 -15.64 -27.72 -13.64
N LEU A 237 -15.00 -28.25 -12.60
CA LEU A 237 -13.57 -28.46 -12.53
C LEU A 237 -13.29 -29.95 -12.48
N SER A 238 -12.37 -30.41 -13.31
CA SER A 238 -11.83 -31.78 -13.23
C SER A 238 -10.32 -31.73 -13.05
N TRP A 239 -9.77 -32.72 -12.35
CA TRP A 239 -8.33 -32.87 -12.20
C TRP A 239 -7.86 -34.29 -12.49
N ARG A 240 -6.58 -34.39 -12.86
CA ARG A 240 -5.81 -35.63 -12.91
C ARG A 240 -4.46 -35.40 -12.27
N SER A 241 -4.11 -36.25 -11.32
CA SER A 241 -2.84 -36.22 -10.61
C SER A 241 -2.16 -37.58 -10.72
N ALA A 242 -0.84 -37.57 -10.88
CA ALA A 242 -0.04 -38.78 -10.79
C ALA A 242 -0.07 -39.38 -9.37
N GLN A 243 -0.47 -38.61 -8.35
CA GLN A 243 -0.57 -39.04 -6.96
C GLN A 243 -2.03 -39.26 -6.55
N ALA A 244 -2.30 -40.34 -5.80
CA ALA A 244 -3.64 -40.67 -5.31
C ALA A 244 -4.19 -39.75 -4.18
N GLY A 245 -3.49 -38.66 -3.86
CA GLY A 245 -3.72 -37.82 -2.67
C GLY A 245 -4.24 -36.41 -2.94
N ALA A 246 -4.68 -36.07 -4.16
CA ALA A 246 -5.23 -34.75 -4.43
C ALA A 246 -6.60 -34.56 -3.76
N ARG A 247 -6.81 -33.40 -3.13
CA ARG A 247 -8.01 -33.06 -2.35
C ARG A 247 -8.59 -31.74 -2.82
N TRP A 248 -9.91 -31.67 -3.01
CA TRP A 248 -10.63 -30.46 -3.39
C TRP A 248 -11.60 -30.02 -2.30
N ILE A 249 -11.64 -28.71 -2.04
CA ILE A 249 -12.62 -28.06 -1.17
C ILE A 249 -13.07 -26.74 -1.80
N SER A 250 -14.37 -26.49 -1.87
CA SER A 250 -14.92 -25.26 -2.47
C SER A 250 -16.21 -24.80 -1.80
N ASP A 251 -16.66 -23.61 -2.13
CA ASP A 251 -17.99 -23.12 -1.75
C ASP A 251 -19.16 -23.92 -2.37
N ALA A 252 -18.90 -24.71 -3.40
CA ALA A 252 -19.86 -25.65 -3.98
C ALA A 252 -19.73 -27.07 -3.43
N SER A 253 -18.77 -27.33 -2.54
CA SER A 253 -18.56 -28.64 -1.91
C SER A 253 -19.53 -28.92 -0.75
N PHE A 254 -20.34 -27.94 -0.34
CA PHE A 254 -21.25 -28.04 0.81
C PHE A 254 -20.56 -28.54 2.09
N GLY A 255 -19.33 -28.10 2.32
CA GLY A 255 -18.56 -28.46 3.51
C GLY A 255 -17.92 -29.84 3.47
N GLN A 256 -17.85 -30.47 2.29
CA GLN A 256 -17.19 -31.75 2.08
C GLN A 256 -15.81 -31.57 1.43
N VAL A 257 -14.96 -32.59 1.55
CA VAL A 257 -13.66 -32.65 0.87
C VAL A 257 -13.69 -33.83 -0.09
N GLU A 258 -13.56 -33.53 -1.38
CA GLU A 258 -13.43 -34.57 -2.42
C GLU A 258 -11.96 -34.99 -2.53
N GLN A 259 -11.67 -36.28 -2.66
CA GLN A 259 -10.30 -36.79 -2.71
C GLN A 259 -10.12 -37.90 -3.75
N GLY A 260 -9.01 -37.86 -4.50
CA GLY A 260 -8.61 -38.93 -5.40
C GLY A 260 -7.52 -38.53 -6.39
N ALA A 261 -6.96 -39.52 -7.12
CA ALA A 261 -6.04 -39.27 -8.23
C ALA A 261 -6.69 -38.46 -9.36
N SER A 262 -8.02 -38.57 -9.49
CA SER A 262 -8.83 -37.76 -10.40
C SER A 262 -10.18 -37.50 -9.76
N GLY A 263 -10.84 -36.43 -10.17
CA GLY A 263 -12.21 -36.13 -9.76
C GLY A 263 -12.84 -35.03 -10.59
N GLN A 264 -14.15 -34.88 -10.45
CA GLN A 264 -14.95 -33.84 -11.09
C GLN A 264 -15.83 -33.17 -10.03
N VAL A 265 -15.70 -31.86 -9.89
CA VAL A 265 -16.26 -31.07 -8.78
C VAL A 265 -16.78 -29.73 -9.28
N ALA A 266 -17.66 -29.12 -8.49
CA ALA A 266 -18.21 -27.80 -8.77
C ALA A 266 -17.34 -26.67 -8.19
N LEU A 267 -17.31 -25.54 -8.91
CA LEU A 267 -16.70 -24.28 -8.53
C LEU A 267 -17.71 -23.13 -8.74
N ARG A 268 -18.11 -22.43 -7.67
CA ARG A 268 -18.96 -21.23 -7.79
C ARG A 268 -18.12 -19.96 -7.79
N GLN A 269 -17.68 -19.56 -6.61
CA GLN A 269 -16.89 -18.36 -6.36
C GLN A 269 -15.47 -18.70 -5.90
N GLN A 270 -15.25 -19.72 -5.07
CA GLN A 270 -13.89 -20.05 -4.59
C GLN A 270 -13.70 -21.55 -4.30
N GLY A 271 -12.55 -22.08 -4.68
CA GLY A 271 -12.10 -23.42 -4.31
C GLY A 271 -10.58 -23.56 -4.20
N TRP A 272 -10.16 -24.66 -3.58
CA TRP A 272 -8.77 -25.03 -3.36
C TRP A 272 -8.54 -26.48 -3.73
N LEU A 273 -7.56 -26.71 -4.61
CA LEU A 273 -7.01 -28.04 -4.89
C LEU A 273 -5.69 -28.20 -4.13
N LEU A 274 -5.55 -29.26 -3.36
CA LEU A 274 -4.37 -29.56 -2.57
C LEU A 274 -3.75 -30.87 -3.05
N TRP A 275 -2.44 -30.94 -3.17
CA TRP A 275 -1.72 -32.20 -3.41
C TRP A 275 -0.53 -32.29 -2.46
N GLY A 276 -0.49 -33.38 -1.69
CA GLY A 276 0.41 -33.50 -0.55
C GLY A 276 0.10 -32.52 0.58
N ALA A 277 1.13 -32.21 1.37
CA ALA A 277 1.08 -31.22 2.46
C ALA A 277 1.75 -29.89 2.08
N ALA A 278 2.43 -29.83 0.94
CA ALA A 278 3.35 -28.77 0.58
C ALA A 278 2.85 -27.84 -0.55
N SER A 279 1.77 -28.21 -1.24
CA SER A 279 1.31 -27.51 -2.43
C SER A 279 -0.21 -27.42 -2.52
N ALA A 280 -0.70 -26.25 -2.94
CA ALA A 280 -2.10 -26.04 -3.26
C ALA A 280 -2.30 -25.02 -4.37
N LEU A 281 -3.47 -25.06 -5.00
CA LEU A 281 -3.95 -24.12 -5.99
C LEU A 281 -5.27 -23.53 -5.50
N ARG A 282 -5.29 -22.22 -5.29
CA ARG A 282 -6.51 -21.46 -5.04
C ARG A 282 -7.07 -20.96 -6.37
N ILE A 283 -8.37 -21.15 -6.56
CA ILE A 283 -9.11 -20.61 -7.71
C ILE A 283 -10.26 -19.77 -7.16
N GLU A 284 -10.35 -18.53 -7.60
CA GLU A 284 -11.39 -17.58 -7.19
C GLU A 284 -12.02 -16.89 -8.40
N ARG A 285 -13.34 -16.78 -8.42
CA ARG A 285 -14.10 -16.09 -9.44
C ARG A 285 -14.51 -14.71 -8.93
N ARG A 286 -14.22 -13.67 -9.71
CA ARG A 286 -14.45 -12.26 -9.34
C ARG A 286 -15.21 -11.52 -10.40
N ALA A 287 -15.97 -10.50 -9.99
CA ALA A 287 -16.57 -9.57 -10.93
C ALA A 287 -15.45 -8.74 -11.57
N ASN A 288 -15.56 -8.51 -12.87
CA ASN A 288 -14.59 -7.72 -13.64
C ASN A 288 -15.37 -6.69 -14.46
N ALA A 289 -15.00 -5.42 -14.35
CA ALA A 289 -15.66 -4.34 -15.10
C ALA A 289 -15.47 -4.48 -16.62
N MET A 290 -14.37 -5.09 -17.07
CA MET A 290 -14.12 -5.37 -18.50
C MET A 290 -14.91 -6.57 -19.02
N CYS A 291 -15.38 -7.43 -18.11
CA CYS A 291 -16.16 -8.62 -18.42
C CYS A 291 -17.38 -8.73 -17.48
N PRO A 292 -18.33 -7.79 -17.57
CA PRO A 292 -19.45 -7.72 -16.63
C PRO A 292 -20.36 -8.95 -16.70
N GLN A 293 -20.42 -9.64 -17.84
CA GLN A 293 -21.28 -10.79 -18.06
C GLN A 293 -20.78 -12.11 -17.45
N ALA A 294 -19.48 -12.26 -17.21
CA ALA A 294 -18.89 -13.52 -16.75
C ALA A 294 -17.85 -13.38 -15.63
N GLY A 295 -17.22 -12.21 -15.51
CA GLY A 295 -16.16 -11.93 -14.55
C GLY A 295 -14.79 -12.43 -14.98
N GLU A 296 -13.92 -12.71 -14.02
CA GLU A 296 -12.60 -13.29 -14.22
C GLU A 296 -12.36 -14.46 -13.27
N LEU A 297 -11.40 -15.33 -13.61
CA LEU A 297 -10.80 -16.28 -12.70
C LEU A 297 -9.43 -15.76 -12.23
N VAL A 298 -9.21 -15.79 -10.93
CA VAL A 298 -7.94 -15.53 -10.27
C VAL A 298 -7.41 -16.85 -9.76
N VAL A 299 -6.30 -17.30 -10.34
CA VAL A 299 -5.64 -18.57 -10.04
C VAL A 299 -4.35 -18.26 -9.30
N GLN A 300 -4.13 -18.87 -8.14
CA GLN A 300 -2.95 -18.60 -7.33
C GLN A 300 -2.41 -19.87 -6.69
N MET A 301 -1.13 -20.15 -6.94
CA MET A 301 -0.46 -21.30 -6.36
C MET A 301 0.14 -20.97 -4.98
N TYR A 302 0.12 -21.94 -4.08
CA TYR A 302 0.69 -21.88 -2.74
C TYR A 302 1.69 -23.02 -2.58
N ARG A 303 2.90 -22.72 -2.13
CA ARG A 303 3.97 -23.70 -1.87
C ARG A 303 4.64 -23.44 -0.52
N LEU A 304 5.30 -24.45 0.05
CA LEU A 304 6.18 -24.24 1.19
C LEU A 304 7.32 -23.29 0.81
N ALA A 305 7.63 -22.35 1.71
CA ALA A 305 8.80 -21.50 1.53
C ALA A 305 10.09 -22.35 1.61
N PRO A 306 11.15 -22.02 0.85
CA PRO A 306 12.43 -22.71 0.96
C PRO A 306 13.02 -22.66 2.39
N PRO A 307 13.84 -23.65 2.80
CA PRO A 307 14.33 -23.80 4.18
C PRO A 307 15.04 -22.56 4.76
N ALA A 308 15.64 -21.71 3.92
CA ALA A 308 16.28 -20.46 4.34
C ALA A 308 15.32 -19.40 4.90
N ALA A 309 14.00 -19.59 4.75
CA ALA A 309 12.95 -18.72 5.28
C ALA A 309 12.22 -19.33 6.51
N ALA A 310 12.66 -20.49 7.01
CA ALA A 310 11.99 -21.21 8.09
C ALA A 310 12.44 -20.72 9.49
N GLY A 311 11.92 -19.56 9.90
CA GLY A 311 11.91 -19.09 11.30
C GLY A 311 10.48 -18.78 11.75
N MET A 312 10.06 -19.27 12.93
CA MET A 312 8.67 -19.26 13.47
C MET A 312 8.01 -17.87 13.65
N PRO A 313 6.71 -17.77 14.01
CA PRO A 313 5.53 -18.49 13.56
C PRO A 313 4.79 -17.64 12.51
N ALA A 314 4.78 -18.10 11.26
CA ALA A 314 3.99 -17.44 10.23
C ALA A 314 2.49 -17.50 10.60
N GLY A 315 1.78 -16.38 10.45
CA GLY A 315 0.33 -16.43 10.46
C GLY A 315 -0.16 -17.43 9.41
N ALA A 316 -1.11 -18.28 9.77
CA ALA A 316 -1.75 -19.21 8.86
C ALA A 316 -3.00 -18.59 8.28
N LEU A 317 -3.18 -18.73 6.97
CA LEU A 317 -4.46 -18.45 6.33
C LEU A 317 -5.41 -19.61 6.68
N VAL A 318 -6.48 -19.31 7.41
CA VAL A 318 -7.52 -20.27 7.77
C VAL A 318 -8.79 -19.91 7.01
N VAL A 319 -9.37 -20.86 6.28
CA VAL A 319 -10.56 -20.66 5.44
C VAL A 319 -11.63 -21.69 5.80
N ALA A 320 -12.79 -21.20 6.21
CA ALA A 320 -13.99 -21.99 6.49
C ALA A 320 -14.86 -22.07 5.23
N PHE A 321 -15.25 -23.29 4.85
CA PHE A 321 -16.21 -23.60 3.80
C PHE A 321 -17.47 -24.16 4.48
N PRO A 322 -18.48 -23.32 4.77
CA PRO A 322 -19.70 -23.80 5.41
C PRO A 322 -20.50 -24.69 4.47
N ALA A 323 -21.36 -25.52 5.04
CA ALA A 323 -22.31 -26.33 4.28
C ALA A 323 -23.31 -25.47 3.48
N ARG A 324 -23.54 -24.22 3.91
CA ARG A 324 -24.35 -23.21 3.21
C ARG A 324 -23.72 -21.84 3.32
N GLY A 325 -23.71 -21.10 2.22
CA GLY A 325 -23.17 -19.74 2.15
C GLY A 325 -21.74 -19.69 1.63
N ARG A 326 -21.13 -18.51 1.71
CA ARG A 326 -19.79 -18.23 1.17
C ARG A 326 -18.68 -18.68 2.11
N ALA A 327 -17.52 -18.99 1.54
CA ALA A 327 -16.31 -19.22 2.32
C ALA A 327 -15.88 -17.96 3.10
N VAL A 328 -15.33 -18.16 4.31
CA VAL A 328 -14.84 -17.07 5.19
C VAL A 328 -13.41 -17.36 5.57
N GLY A 329 -12.50 -16.39 5.38
CA GLY A 329 -11.07 -16.56 5.68
C GLY A 329 -10.52 -15.48 6.61
N THR A 330 -9.57 -15.85 7.46
CA THR A 330 -8.76 -14.90 8.24
C THR A 330 -7.36 -15.46 8.51
N ASN A 331 -6.42 -14.58 8.89
CA ASN A 331 -5.08 -14.99 9.30
C ASN A 331 -5.05 -15.21 10.82
N LEU A 332 -4.62 -16.39 11.25
CA LEU A 332 -4.51 -16.78 12.65
C LEU A 332 -3.06 -17.14 12.99
N ALA A 333 -2.65 -16.91 14.24
CA ALA A 333 -1.34 -17.38 14.71
C ALA A 333 -1.40 -18.89 15.01
N ALA A 334 -0.24 -19.52 15.18
CA ALA A 334 -0.20 -20.90 15.68
C ALA A 334 -0.87 -20.99 17.07
N GLY A 335 -1.65 -22.06 17.29
CA GLY A 335 -2.36 -22.30 18.55
C GLY A 335 -3.70 -23.01 18.38
N SER A 336 -4.36 -23.29 19.50
CA SER A 336 -5.69 -23.91 19.54
C SER A 336 -6.80 -22.86 19.64
N TYR A 337 -7.87 -23.09 18.90
CA TYR A 337 -8.99 -22.16 18.72
C TYR A 337 -10.31 -22.88 19.00
N GLN A 338 -11.18 -22.22 19.78
CA GLN A 338 -12.55 -22.64 20.01
C GLN A 338 -13.51 -21.56 19.51
N VAL A 339 -14.36 -21.90 18.56
CA VAL A 339 -15.45 -21.04 18.10
C VAL A 339 -16.63 -21.18 19.08
N PRO A 340 -17.09 -20.09 19.73
CA PRO A 340 -18.25 -20.15 20.60
C PRO A 340 -19.50 -20.61 19.84
N ALA A 341 -20.32 -21.45 20.49
CA ALA A 341 -21.60 -21.88 19.91
C ALA A 341 -22.65 -20.74 19.89
N ALA A 342 -22.58 -19.82 20.86
CA ALA A 342 -23.46 -18.66 20.96
C ALA A 342 -22.70 -17.35 20.71
N ALA A 343 -23.42 -16.32 20.25
CA ALA A 343 -22.84 -15.00 20.04
C ALA A 343 -22.43 -14.39 21.40
N PRO A 344 -21.35 -13.58 21.44
CA PRO A 344 -20.96 -12.89 22.67
C PRO A 344 -22.08 -11.94 23.15
N VAL A 345 -22.20 -11.79 24.48
CA VAL A 345 -23.14 -10.85 25.10
C VAL A 345 -22.81 -9.42 24.64
N ALA A 346 -23.84 -8.65 24.28
CA ALA A 346 -23.69 -7.26 23.87
C ALA A 346 -23.04 -6.41 24.98
N LEU A 347 -22.12 -5.51 24.60
CA LEU A 347 -21.52 -4.54 25.52
C LEU A 347 -22.58 -3.53 26.02
N GLU A 348 -22.35 -2.91 27.18
CA GLU A 348 -23.30 -1.94 27.78
C GLU A 348 -23.71 -0.82 26.81
N ASP A 349 -22.77 -0.33 26.00
CA ASP A 349 -22.99 0.71 24.98
C ASP A 349 -23.85 0.20 23.82
N GLN A 350 -23.65 -1.06 23.40
CA GLN A 350 -24.46 -1.71 22.37
C GLN A 350 -25.89 -1.92 22.84
N SER A 351 -26.08 -2.36 24.10
CA SER A 351 -27.41 -2.49 24.70
C SER A 351 -28.11 -1.13 24.77
N LEU A 352 -27.41 -0.09 25.26
CA LEU A 352 -27.94 1.27 25.32
C LEU A 352 -28.35 1.77 23.93
N PHE A 353 -27.50 1.57 22.91
CA PHE A 353 -27.79 1.98 21.54
C PHE A 353 -29.06 1.30 21.00
N ASN A 354 -29.18 -0.01 21.20
CA ASN A 354 -30.36 -0.76 20.76
C ASN A 354 -31.63 -0.28 21.49
N GLU A 355 -31.57 -0.10 22.82
CA GLU A 355 -32.68 0.44 23.63
C GLU A 355 -33.10 1.85 23.16
N LEU A 356 -32.13 2.72 22.85
CA LEU A 356 -32.39 4.07 22.33
C LEU A 356 -33.07 4.03 20.95
N GLN A 357 -32.65 3.12 20.08
CA GLN A 357 -33.22 2.96 18.74
C GLN A 357 -34.65 2.39 18.80
N GLU A 358 -34.90 1.41 19.67
CA GLU A 358 -36.24 0.84 19.92
C GLU A 358 -37.25 1.87 20.43
N GLN A 359 -36.80 2.78 21.32
CA GLN A 359 -37.64 3.86 21.84
C GLN A 359 -37.72 5.10 20.91
N GLY A 360 -37.11 5.02 19.72
CA GLY A 360 -37.12 6.09 18.72
C GLY A 360 -36.33 7.34 19.13
N LEU A 361 -35.45 7.24 20.13
CA LEU A 361 -34.58 8.32 20.61
C LEU A 361 -33.31 8.50 19.75
N VAL A 362 -32.97 7.46 18.98
CA VAL A 362 -31.94 7.47 17.94
C VAL A 362 -32.60 6.99 16.65
N ARG A 363 -32.49 7.75 15.56
CA ARG A 363 -33.11 7.40 14.28
C ARG A 363 -32.25 7.78 13.09
N LEU A 364 -32.40 7.03 12.00
CA LEU A 364 -31.80 7.34 10.70
C LEU A 364 -32.78 8.22 9.91
N THR A 365 -32.32 9.36 9.42
CA THR A 365 -33.13 10.24 8.56
C THR A 365 -33.13 9.74 7.11
N ALA A 366 -34.03 10.29 6.27
CA ALA A 366 -34.03 10.01 4.83
C ALA A 366 -32.72 10.45 4.14
N ALA A 367 -32.06 11.48 4.67
CA ALA A 367 -30.74 11.92 4.23
C ALA A 367 -29.61 11.03 4.79
N GLY A 368 -29.95 10.00 5.55
CA GLY A 368 -28.99 9.06 6.13
C GLY A 368 -28.18 9.60 7.31
N ALA A 369 -28.51 10.75 7.88
CA ALA A 369 -27.90 11.22 9.14
C ALA A 369 -28.55 10.52 10.35
N ILE A 370 -27.81 10.37 11.44
CA ILE A 370 -28.36 9.91 12.71
C ILE A 370 -28.84 11.13 13.50
N GLU A 371 -30.15 11.20 13.72
CA GLU A 371 -30.76 12.17 14.61
C GLU A 371 -30.83 11.61 16.04
N LEU A 372 -30.51 12.48 17.01
CA LEU A 372 -30.56 12.18 18.42
C LEU A 372 -31.62 13.05 19.11
N ALA A 373 -32.46 12.45 19.95
CA ALA A 373 -33.48 13.18 20.68
C ALA A 373 -32.86 14.26 21.57
N PRO A 374 -33.24 15.55 21.44
CA PRO A 374 -32.52 16.65 22.09
C PRO A 374 -32.65 16.58 23.62
N ARG A 375 -31.63 17.10 24.32
CA ARG A 375 -31.49 16.96 25.78
C ARG A 375 -32.68 17.50 26.57
N ASP A 376 -33.32 18.54 26.04
CA ASP A 376 -34.45 19.27 26.58
C ASP A 376 -35.80 18.71 26.13
N LEU A 377 -35.86 17.66 25.30
CA LEU A 377 -37.12 17.06 24.84
C LEU A 377 -38.10 16.74 25.99
N PRO A 378 -37.68 16.15 27.14
CA PRO A 378 -38.60 15.91 28.25
C PRO A 378 -39.18 17.21 28.84
N GLN A 379 -38.40 18.28 28.89
CA GLN A 379 -38.83 19.59 29.40
C GLN A 379 -39.78 20.25 28.39
N TRP A 380 -39.49 20.15 27.10
CA TRP A 380 -40.34 20.65 26.02
C TRP A 380 -41.69 19.93 25.95
N GLN A 381 -41.71 18.61 26.14
CA GLN A 381 -42.94 17.81 26.18
C GLN A 381 -43.81 18.15 27.39
N ALA A 382 -43.20 18.52 28.53
CA ALA A 382 -43.90 18.94 29.73
C ALA A 382 -44.37 20.41 29.68
N ALA A 383 -43.75 21.25 28.86
CA ALA A 383 -44.07 22.67 28.72
C ALA A 383 -45.36 22.89 27.89
N GLY A 384 -46.14 23.91 28.28
CA GLY A 384 -47.31 24.36 27.54
C GLY A 384 -46.93 24.99 26.18
N ALA A 385 -47.88 25.09 25.25
CA ALA A 385 -47.60 25.60 23.89
C ALA A 385 -47.00 27.02 23.88
N ALA A 386 -47.41 27.89 24.82
CA ALA A 386 -46.91 29.25 24.96
C ALA A 386 -45.49 29.36 25.58
N GLU A 387 -44.98 28.29 26.18
CA GLU A 387 -43.70 28.27 26.90
C GLU A 387 -42.54 27.70 26.06
N ARG A 388 -42.83 27.24 24.84
CA ARG A 388 -41.85 26.59 23.96
C ARG A 388 -41.10 27.62 23.11
N ALA A 389 -39.81 27.79 23.39
CA ALA A 389 -38.93 28.68 22.62
C ALA A 389 -38.52 28.14 21.23
N ALA A 390 -38.73 26.84 20.97
CA ALA A 390 -38.44 26.18 19.70
C ALA A 390 -39.48 25.09 19.40
N GLU A 391 -39.77 24.83 18.12
CA GLU A 391 -40.66 23.75 17.69
C GLU A 391 -39.87 22.43 17.54
N LEU A 392 -40.14 21.46 18.42
CA LEU A 392 -39.60 20.09 18.33
C LEU A 392 -40.64 19.10 17.78
N GLY A 393 -41.53 19.57 16.88
CA GLY A 393 -42.65 18.82 16.32
C GLY A 393 -42.29 17.41 15.79
N ASN A 394 -41.09 17.25 15.22
CA ASN A 394 -40.59 15.99 14.68
C ASN A 394 -40.28 14.93 15.75
N TRP A 395 -40.38 15.25 17.04
CA TRP A 395 -40.17 14.35 18.18
C TRP A 395 -41.45 14.08 19.00
N LYS A 396 -42.60 14.57 18.54
CA LYS A 396 -43.91 14.34 19.20
C LYS A 396 -44.27 12.85 19.30
N GLN A 397 -43.77 12.00 18.39
CA GLN A 397 -44.01 10.55 18.45
C GLN A 397 -43.29 9.82 19.59
N VAL A 398 -42.32 10.44 20.26
CA VAL A 398 -41.62 9.84 21.41
C VAL A 398 -42.53 9.91 22.63
N LYS A 399 -42.99 8.76 23.12
CA LYS A 399 -43.89 8.69 24.29
C LYS A 399 -43.12 9.01 25.59
N PRO A 400 -43.56 10.00 26.38
CA PRO A 400 -42.99 10.25 27.70
C PRO A 400 -43.32 9.08 28.64
N GLY A 401 -42.32 8.60 29.38
CA GLY A 401 -42.49 7.48 30.34
C GLY A 401 -41.24 7.23 31.16
N ALA A 402 -41.35 6.43 32.23
CA ALA A 402 -40.23 6.13 33.14
C ALA A 402 -39.03 5.48 32.43
N ALA A 403 -39.29 4.60 31.46
CA ALA A 403 -38.25 3.99 30.62
C ALA A 403 -37.51 5.02 29.76
N THR A 404 -38.24 5.91 29.08
CA THR A 404 -37.68 7.01 28.26
C THR A 404 -36.81 7.95 29.11
N HIS A 405 -37.28 8.34 30.32
CA HIS A 405 -36.50 9.18 31.24
C HIS A 405 -35.21 8.50 31.70
N LYS A 406 -35.24 7.19 31.97
CA LYS A 406 -34.04 6.41 32.32
C LYS A 406 -33.01 6.43 31.17
N LEU A 407 -33.46 6.27 29.93
CA LEU A 407 -32.59 6.33 28.75
C LEU A 407 -32.01 7.73 28.51
N PHE A 408 -32.78 8.80 28.70
CA PHE A 408 -32.26 10.18 28.65
C PHE A 408 -31.16 10.41 29.69
N LYS A 409 -31.33 9.88 30.91
CA LYS A 409 -30.32 9.94 31.96
C LYS A 409 -29.03 9.23 31.53
N ARG A 410 -29.13 8.00 30.97
CA ARG A 410 -27.98 7.26 30.44
C ARG A 410 -27.30 8.04 29.31
N LEU A 411 -28.06 8.43 28.28
CA LEU A 411 -27.56 9.10 27.08
C LEU A 411 -26.78 10.40 27.36
N TYR A 412 -27.29 11.27 28.24
CA TYR A 412 -26.71 12.61 28.44
C TYR A 412 -25.86 12.76 29.69
N TYR A 413 -26.02 11.88 30.69
CA TYR A 413 -25.38 12.05 32.00
C TYR A 413 -24.51 10.87 32.43
N GLN A 414 -24.40 9.80 31.64
CA GLN A 414 -23.53 8.66 31.91
C GLN A 414 -22.44 8.48 30.83
N ALA A 415 -21.47 7.60 31.11
CA ALA A 415 -20.29 7.40 30.28
C ALA A 415 -20.60 6.62 28.99
N ASP A 416 -21.42 5.58 29.09
CA ASP A 416 -21.95 4.80 27.96
C ASP A 416 -22.70 5.71 26.97
N GLY A 417 -23.57 6.59 27.49
CA GLY A 417 -24.26 7.61 26.69
C GLY A 417 -23.33 8.63 26.04
N ALA A 418 -22.26 9.04 26.72
CA ALA A 418 -21.24 9.92 26.13
C ALA A 418 -20.51 9.24 24.96
N TYR A 419 -20.20 7.95 25.10
CA TYR A 419 -19.57 7.16 24.05
C TYR A 419 -20.50 6.96 22.84
N VAL A 420 -21.77 6.61 23.06
CA VAL A 420 -22.78 6.51 21.99
C VAL A 420 -22.88 7.83 21.22
N ARG A 421 -22.95 8.98 21.92
CA ARG A 421 -22.96 10.31 21.27
C ARG A 421 -21.70 10.59 20.47
N GLN A 422 -20.54 10.17 20.96
CA GLN A 422 -19.28 10.30 20.22
C GLN A 422 -19.30 9.47 18.92
N GLN A 423 -19.80 8.23 18.96
CA GLN A 423 -19.91 7.39 17.77
C GLN A 423 -20.90 7.98 16.75
N ILE A 424 -22.00 8.57 17.21
CA ILE A 424 -22.97 9.29 16.37
C ILE A 424 -22.33 10.54 15.72
N ASP A 425 -21.58 11.34 16.49
CA ASP A 425 -20.85 12.49 15.98
C ASP A 425 -19.84 12.07 14.89
N ILE A 426 -19.07 11.00 15.12
CA ILE A 426 -18.14 10.46 14.12
C ILE A 426 -18.90 10.06 12.84
N TYR A 427 -19.98 9.30 12.98
CA TYR A 427 -20.80 8.86 11.84
C TYR A 427 -21.34 10.04 11.01
N ASN A 428 -21.94 11.04 11.66
CA ASN A 428 -22.54 12.18 10.97
C ASN A 428 -21.50 13.10 10.33
N THR A 429 -20.34 13.29 10.98
CA THR A 429 -19.27 14.17 10.47
C THR A 429 -18.50 13.55 9.30
N GLU A 430 -18.46 12.21 9.20
CA GLU A 430 -17.94 11.51 8.03
C GLU A 430 -18.95 11.51 6.87
N ARG A 431 -20.26 11.62 7.15
CA ARG A 431 -21.30 11.69 6.12
C ARG A 431 -21.41 13.02 5.38
N ARG A 432 -20.95 14.10 6.01
CA ARG A 432 -21.04 15.45 5.45
C ARG A 432 -19.70 16.15 5.52
N LEU A 433 -19.15 16.41 4.35
CA LEU A 433 -17.87 17.10 4.22
C LEU A 433 -18.08 18.52 3.70
N LEU A 434 -17.74 19.50 4.52
CA LEU A 434 -17.48 20.88 4.08
C LEU A 434 -16.12 21.29 4.64
N ALA A 435 -15.14 21.41 3.76
CA ALA A 435 -13.79 21.83 4.09
C ALA A 435 -13.28 22.87 3.09
N TRP A 436 -12.41 23.75 3.54
CA TRP A 436 -11.76 24.75 2.70
C TRP A 436 -10.33 25.01 3.14
N ARG A 437 -9.52 25.50 2.22
CA ARG A 437 -8.18 26.03 2.48
C ARG A 437 -7.83 27.07 1.43
N VAL A 438 -6.84 27.88 1.71
CA VAL A 438 -6.47 29.01 0.85
C VAL A 438 -5.01 28.97 0.46
N LYS A 439 -4.72 29.59 -0.68
CA LYS A 439 -3.37 29.96 -1.10
C LYS A 439 -3.22 31.45 -0.85
N ALA A 440 -2.54 31.81 0.24
CA ALA A 440 -2.27 33.20 0.61
C ALA A 440 -0.82 33.58 0.25
N PRO A 441 -0.52 34.88 0.03
CA PRO A 441 0.85 35.37 -0.02
C PRO A 441 1.65 34.94 1.22
N ALA A 442 2.94 34.67 1.07
CA ALA A 442 3.78 34.15 2.15
C ALA A 442 3.70 35.05 3.41
N GLY A 443 3.44 34.44 4.57
CA GLY A 443 3.41 35.13 5.88
C GLY A 443 2.04 35.66 6.35
N LEU A 444 0.96 35.52 5.57
CA LEU A 444 -0.39 35.93 5.96
C LEU A 444 -1.31 34.72 6.22
N ALA A 445 -1.66 34.49 7.49
CA ALA A 445 -2.74 33.59 7.86
C ALA A 445 -4.09 34.31 7.70
N LEU A 446 -4.97 33.74 6.88
CA LEU A 446 -6.32 34.27 6.66
C LEU A 446 -7.29 33.43 7.49
N ASP A 447 -7.77 33.99 8.60
CA ASP A 447 -8.68 33.29 9.52
C ASP A 447 -10.12 33.37 9.02
N TRP A 448 -10.64 32.22 8.57
CA TRP A 448 -12.04 32.07 8.16
C TRP A 448 -12.91 31.64 9.34
N SER A 449 -14.09 32.22 9.44
CA SER A 449 -15.15 31.82 10.37
C SER A 449 -16.29 31.13 9.63
N ALA A 450 -16.96 30.17 10.28
CA ALA A 450 -18.10 29.47 9.71
C ALA A 450 -19.35 29.68 10.58
N SER A 451 -20.48 30.01 9.94
CA SER A 451 -21.77 30.19 10.59
C SER A 451 -22.90 29.50 9.81
N ALA A 452 -23.92 29.03 10.53
CA ALA A 452 -25.11 28.39 9.97
C ALA A 452 -26.39 29.06 10.52
N GLY A 453 -27.42 29.19 9.68
CA GLY A 453 -28.71 29.80 10.01
C GLY A 453 -29.57 30.04 8.77
N SER A 454 -30.90 30.07 8.94
CA SER A 454 -31.85 30.39 7.85
C SER A 454 -31.83 31.88 7.51
N ASP A 455 -32.31 32.20 6.31
CA ASP A 455 -32.38 33.56 5.76
C ASP A 455 -32.75 34.66 6.77
N ALA A 456 -32.24 35.86 6.49
CA ALA A 456 -32.46 37.08 7.26
C ALA A 456 -33.96 37.41 7.52
N SER A 457 -34.88 36.76 6.80
CA SER A 457 -36.32 36.85 6.99
C SER A 457 -36.85 36.13 8.24
N SER A 458 -36.04 35.31 8.91
CA SER A 458 -36.46 34.49 10.08
C SER A 458 -36.12 35.07 11.45
N GLY A 459 -35.42 36.21 11.53
CA GLY A 459 -35.00 36.82 12.80
C GLY A 459 -34.06 35.96 13.68
N SER A 460 -33.58 34.82 13.17
CA SER A 460 -32.71 33.91 13.91
C SER A 460 -31.24 34.33 13.82
N VAL A 461 -30.55 34.35 14.97
CA VAL A 461 -29.13 34.75 15.06
C VAL A 461 -28.26 33.65 14.42
N PRO A 462 -27.27 34.01 13.55
CA PRO A 462 -26.34 33.04 12.99
C PRO A 462 -25.61 32.26 14.09
N SER A 463 -25.70 30.94 14.04
CA SER A 463 -25.01 30.06 14.99
C SER A 463 -23.62 29.74 14.48
N MET A 464 -22.60 30.03 15.29
CA MET A 464 -21.22 29.69 14.96
C MET A 464 -21.04 28.18 14.87
N VAL A 465 -20.42 27.72 13.78
CA VAL A 465 -20.15 26.31 13.54
C VAL A 465 -18.73 26.01 14.00
N ALA A 466 -18.56 24.97 14.82
CA ALA A 466 -17.25 24.54 15.26
C ALA A 466 -16.43 24.02 14.07
N THR A 467 -15.17 24.44 13.97
CA THR A 467 -14.24 24.02 12.90
C THR A 467 -13.05 23.24 13.45
N THR A 468 -12.40 22.45 12.59
CA THR A 468 -11.19 21.68 12.89
C THR A 468 -10.30 21.59 11.66
N SER A 469 -9.00 21.44 11.86
CA SER A 469 -8.05 21.15 10.77
C SER A 469 -7.93 19.66 10.43
N GLN A 470 -8.53 18.79 11.25
CA GLN A 470 -8.49 17.35 11.03
C GLN A 470 -9.49 16.92 9.96
N MET A 471 -8.95 16.53 8.82
CA MET A 471 -9.69 15.89 7.73
C MET A 471 -9.91 14.40 8.03
N PRO A 472 -11.07 13.83 7.67
CA PRO A 472 -11.24 12.37 7.68
C PRO A 472 -10.24 11.72 6.74
N VAL A 473 -9.65 10.58 7.12
CA VAL A 473 -8.68 9.87 6.27
C VAL A 473 -9.25 9.58 4.89
N ALA A 474 -10.52 9.17 4.79
CA ALA A 474 -11.17 8.95 3.50
C ALA A 474 -11.15 10.15 2.56
N ALA A 475 -11.10 11.39 3.06
CA ALA A 475 -11.16 12.60 2.23
C ALA A 475 -9.94 12.75 1.31
N SER A 476 -8.81 12.09 1.62
CA SER A 476 -7.68 12.02 0.69
C SER A 476 -8.05 11.32 -0.63
N ARG A 477 -9.05 10.43 -0.63
CA ARG A 477 -9.55 9.73 -1.83
C ARG A 477 -10.29 10.66 -2.81
N LEU A 478 -10.54 11.93 -2.44
CA LEU A 478 -11.07 12.96 -3.35
C LEU A 478 -10.03 13.44 -4.37
N PHE A 479 -8.75 13.09 -4.17
CA PHE A 479 -7.67 13.51 -5.05
C PHE A 479 -6.94 12.30 -5.63
N ALA A 480 -6.59 12.37 -6.92
CA ALA A 480 -5.73 11.39 -7.56
C ALA A 480 -4.27 11.50 -7.07
N SER A 481 -3.81 12.73 -6.85
CA SER A 481 -2.50 13.12 -6.32
C SER A 481 -2.68 14.03 -5.09
N LEU A 482 -1.70 14.10 -4.19
CA LEU A 482 -1.79 14.97 -3.02
C LEU A 482 -1.76 16.44 -3.46
N PRO A 483 -2.81 17.24 -3.21
CA PRO A 483 -2.82 18.64 -3.63
C PRO A 483 -1.94 19.49 -2.71
N GLN A 484 -0.87 20.10 -3.25
CA GLN A 484 0.17 20.80 -2.47
C GLN A 484 0.18 22.33 -2.68
N GLY A 485 0.94 23.03 -1.82
CA GLY A 485 1.10 24.50 -1.90
C GLY A 485 -0.07 25.29 -1.33
N TRP A 486 -0.89 24.65 -0.48
CA TRP A 486 -2.03 25.25 0.20
C TRP A 486 -1.79 25.33 1.71
N GLN A 487 -2.49 26.25 2.39
CA GLN A 487 -2.57 26.22 3.85
C GLN A 487 -3.25 24.94 4.36
N PRO A 488 -3.09 24.58 5.65
CA PRO A 488 -3.82 23.46 6.23
C PRO A 488 -5.34 23.58 6.02
N TRP A 489 -6.00 22.44 5.87
CA TRP A 489 -7.46 22.38 5.77
C TRP A 489 -8.14 22.98 7.00
N THR A 490 -9.29 23.61 6.79
CA THR A 490 -10.29 23.91 7.82
C THR A 490 -11.60 23.25 7.43
N ARG A 491 -12.25 22.56 8.36
CA ARG A 491 -13.46 21.77 8.12
C ARG A 491 -14.50 22.02 9.20
N VAL A 492 -15.78 21.92 8.86
CA VAL A 492 -16.87 21.82 9.84
C VAL A 492 -16.68 20.57 10.72
N ALA A 493 -16.49 20.78 12.03
CA ALA A 493 -16.22 19.72 13.00
C ALA A 493 -17.50 19.08 13.55
N ARG A 494 -18.60 19.84 13.67
CA ARG A 494 -19.90 19.35 14.15
C ARG A 494 -21.03 20.05 13.40
N TRP A 495 -21.97 19.27 12.88
CA TRP A 495 -23.13 19.76 12.17
C TRP A 495 -24.27 20.14 13.15
N PRO A 496 -24.96 21.28 12.96
CA PRO A 496 -26.12 21.64 13.79
C PRO A 496 -27.30 20.70 13.57
N GLN A 497 -27.82 20.06 14.63
CA GLN A 497 -28.94 19.11 14.51
C GLN A 497 -30.30 19.78 14.21
N ALA A 498 -30.48 21.06 14.56
CA ALA A 498 -31.74 21.78 14.36
C ALA A 498 -32.05 22.10 12.88
N ALA A 499 -31.05 22.03 11.99
CA ALA A 499 -31.22 22.34 10.56
C ALA A 499 -31.72 21.14 9.72
N GLU A 500 -31.80 19.93 10.30
CA GLU A 500 -32.04 18.68 9.55
C GLU A 500 -33.53 18.33 9.38
N GLY A 501 -34.41 18.90 10.21
CA GLY A 501 -35.82 18.53 10.28
C GLY A 501 -36.70 18.84 9.07
N ARG A 502 -36.16 19.46 8.00
CA ARG A 502 -36.88 19.76 6.73
C ARG A 502 -36.31 19.05 5.51
N GLY A 503 -35.34 18.14 5.66
CA GLY A 503 -34.77 17.37 4.54
C GLY A 503 -33.86 18.15 3.58
N GLY A 504 -33.57 19.43 3.87
CA GLY A 504 -32.65 20.26 3.09
C GLY A 504 -31.19 20.11 3.51
N ARG A 505 -30.24 20.30 2.59
CA ARG A 505 -28.80 20.38 2.91
C ARG A 505 -28.51 21.67 3.69
N PRO A 506 -27.72 21.62 4.78
CA PRO A 506 -27.41 22.82 5.54
C PRO A 506 -26.57 23.79 4.70
N VAL A 507 -26.93 25.07 4.73
CA VAL A 507 -26.16 26.14 4.11
C VAL A 507 -25.26 26.76 5.17
N VAL A 508 -23.97 26.86 4.86
CA VAL A 508 -22.94 27.43 5.73
C VAL A 508 -22.36 28.67 5.06
N ARG A 509 -22.24 29.75 5.82
CA ARG A 509 -21.55 30.97 5.41
C ARG A 509 -20.13 30.97 5.96
N LEU A 510 -19.15 30.94 5.07
CA LEU A 510 -17.73 31.09 5.37
C LEU A 510 -17.36 32.56 5.22
N SER A 511 -16.84 33.19 6.27
CA SER A 511 -16.55 34.62 6.30
C SER A 511 -15.08 34.87 6.64
N LEU A 512 -14.41 35.64 5.79
CA LEU A 512 -13.05 36.14 5.97
C LEU A 512 -13.10 37.66 6.21
N ALA A 513 -12.56 38.11 7.33
CA ALA A 513 -12.32 39.53 7.57
C ALA A 513 -11.00 39.97 6.92
N LEU A 514 -11.01 41.08 6.20
CA LEU A 514 -9.81 41.64 5.58
C LEU A 514 -9.15 42.64 6.55
N PRO A 515 -7.81 42.63 6.70
CA PRO A 515 -7.12 43.53 7.63
C PRO A 515 -7.20 45.02 7.21
N ARG A 516 -7.48 45.27 5.93
CA ARG A 516 -7.75 46.59 5.34
C ARG A 516 -8.80 46.44 4.24
N ALA A 517 -9.44 47.55 3.86
CA ALA A 517 -10.32 47.56 2.69
C ALA A 517 -9.54 47.11 1.44
N ALA A 518 -10.15 46.24 0.63
CA ALA A 518 -9.58 45.79 -0.63
C ALA A 518 -9.44 46.95 -1.61
N ALA A 519 -8.31 47.01 -2.32
CA ALA A 519 -8.06 48.00 -3.37
C ALA A 519 -8.87 47.69 -4.65
N GLY A 520 -9.31 46.44 -4.79
CA GLY A 520 -10.01 45.94 -5.98
C GLY A 520 -9.04 45.27 -6.96
N GLY A 521 -9.44 44.12 -7.51
CA GLY A 521 -8.61 43.35 -8.45
C GLY A 521 -7.59 42.41 -7.80
N GLU A 522 -7.39 42.51 -6.48
CA GLU A 522 -6.60 41.56 -5.70
C GLU A 522 -7.18 40.14 -5.86
N MET A 523 -6.33 39.16 -6.15
CA MET A 523 -6.75 37.77 -6.36
C MET A 523 -6.37 36.89 -5.18
N MET A 524 -7.27 35.99 -4.79
CA MET A 524 -6.99 34.89 -3.86
C MET A 524 -7.55 33.57 -4.38
N GLN A 525 -6.88 32.47 -4.05
CA GLN A 525 -7.36 31.13 -4.42
C GLN A 525 -7.84 30.38 -3.18
N VAL A 526 -9.02 29.77 -3.30
CA VAL A 526 -9.65 28.96 -2.26
C VAL A 526 -9.97 27.58 -2.84
N LEU A 527 -9.50 26.52 -2.20
CA LEU A 527 -9.91 25.16 -2.52
C LEU A 527 -11.00 24.73 -1.54
N VAL A 528 -12.17 24.36 -2.05
CA VAL A 528 -13.34 23.98 -1.25
C VAL A 528 -13.76 22.55 -1.58
N ALA A 529 -13.79 21.66 -0.59
CA ALA A 529 -14.50 20.39 -0.67
C ALA A 529 -15.93 20.62 -0.17
N GLY A 530 -16.86 20.77 -1.11
CA GLY A 530 -18.19 21.35 -0.88
C GLY A 530 -18.69 22.08 -2.13
N ARG A 531 -19.98 22.40 -2.16
CA ARG A 531 -20.59 23.15 -3.26
C ARG A 531 -20.76 24.61 -2.87
N VAL A 532 -20.10 25.52 -3.56
CA VAL A 532 -20.30 26.97 -3.37
C VAL A 532 -21.46 27.46 -4.24
N THR A 533 -22.40 28.18 -3.63
CA THR A 533 -23.64 28.65 -4.27
C THR A 533 -23.72 30.17 -4.39
N GLY A 534 -22.84 30.92 -3.73
CA GLY A 534 -22.80 32.37 -3.83
C GLY A 534 -21.59 32.99 -3.14
N THR A 535 -21.22 34.21 -3.54
CA THR A 535 -20.09 34.98 -2.99
C THR A 535 -20.48 36.43 -2.74
N ILE A 536 -19.93 37.04 -1.68
CA ILE A 536 -20.13 38.44 -1.32
C ILE A 536 -18.76 39.10 -1.06
N GLY A 537 -18.55 40.32 -1.55
CA GLY A 537 -17.29 41.06 -1.41
C GLY A 537 -16.18 40.66 -2.39
N ALA A 538 -16.45 39.68 -3.26
CA ALA A 538 -15.56 39.23 -4.33
C ALA A 538 -16.36 38.61 -5.48
N SER A 539 -15.85 38.73 -6.72
CA SER A 539 -16.29 37.88 -7.83
C SER A 539 -15.53 36.56 -7.78
N ALA A 540 -16.17 35.46 -8.20
CA ALA A 540 -15.60 34.12 -8.11
C ALA A 540 -15.63 33.42 -9.46
N GLN A 541 -14.48 32.86 -9.84
CA GLN A 541 -14.36 31.91 -10.94
C GLN A 541 -14.09 30.53 -10.35
N SER A 542 -14.89 29.54 -10.73
CA SER A 542 -14.78 28.17 -10.19
C SER A 542 -14.26 27.22 -11.26
N ALA A 543 -13.28 26.39 -10.89
CA ALA A 543 -12.82 25.25 -11.67
C ALA A 543 -13.01 23.95 -10.86
N PRO A 544 -13.44 22.84 -11.49
CA PRO A 544 -13.49 21.54 -10.83
C PRO A 544 -12.08 21.09 -10.43
N ALA A 545 -11.96 20.47 -9.25
CA ALA A 545 -10.68 20.03 -8.69
C ALA A 545 -10.77 18.65 -8.02
N CYS A 546 -11.91 17.96 -8.14
CA CYS A 546 -12.05 16.59 -7.64
C CYS A 546 -11.54 15.61 -8.70
N THR A 547 -10.47 14.88 -8.39
CA THR A 547 -9.79 13.98 -9.34
C THR A 547 -9.69 12.54 -8.84
N GLY A 548 -10.02 12.28 -7.58
CA GLY A 548 -9.87 10.99 -6.95
C GLY A 548 -11.09 10.07 -7.10
N ARG A 549 -10.92 8.81 -6.65
CA ARG A 549 -11.93 7.76 -6.77
C ARG A 549 -13.17 7.96 -5.88
N ALA A 550 -13.11 8.88 -4.92
CA ALA A 550 -14.25 9.22 -4.07
C ALA A 550 -15.09 10.39 -4.61
N CYS A 551 -14.75 10.93 -5.78
CA CYS A 551 -15.53 11.98 -6.43
C CYS A 551 -16.81 11.37 -7.04
N ALA A 552 -17.97 11.88 -6.63
CA ALA A 552 -19.23 11.62 -7.33
C ALA A 552 -19.36 12.55 -8.55
N ASN A 553 -18.83 13.77 -8.46
CA ASN A 553 -18.75 14.74 -9.54
C ASN A 553 -17.40 15.47 -9.51
N ALA A 554 -16.89 15.91 -10.66
CA ALA A 554 -15.65 16.68 -10.76
C ALA A 554 -15.68 17.98 -9.92
N SER A 555 -16.88 18.53 -9.69
CA SER A 555 -17.12 19.75 -8.90
C SER A 555 -17.38 19.51 -7.41
N ASP A 556 -17.20 18.29 -6.90
CA ASP A 556 -17.27 18.01 -5.46
C ASP A 556 -16.15 18.73 -4.69
N VAL A 557 -15.01 18.92 -5.34
CA VAL A 557 -13.97 19.84 -4.91
C VAL A 557 -13.85 20.94 -5.97
N GLN A 558 -13.79 22.19 -5.53
CA GLN A 558 -13.77 23.36 -6.39
C GLN A 558 -12.57 24.24 -6.04
N GLN A 559 -11.78 24.61 -7.04
CA GLN A 559 -10.82 25.68 -6.92
C GLN A 559 -11.49 26.98 -7.34
N LEU A 560 -11.62 27.90 -6.39
CA LEU A 560 -12.17 29.24 -6.60
C LEU A 560 -11.03 30.25 -6.73
N THR A 561 -11.00 30.99 -7.83
CA THR A 561 -10.24 32.23 -7.94
C THR A 561 -11.18 33.37 -7.60
N LEU A 562 -10.96 34.02 -6.45
CA LEU A 562 -11.73 35.15 -5.97
C LEU A 562 -11.00 36.45 -6.31
N THR A 563 -11.68 37.37 -6.99
CA THR A 563 -11.19 38.72 -7.25
C THR A 563 -11.91 39.68 -6.32
N LEU A 564 -11.17 40.30 -5.39
CA LEU A 564 -11.74 41.18 -4.37
C LEU A 564 -12.34 42.43 -5.01
N GLN A 565 -13.51 42.83 -4.52
CA GLN A 565 -14.17 44.07 -4.93
C GLN A 565 -13.57 45.27 -4.20
N ALA A 566 -13.42 46.40 -4.89
CA ALA A 566 -12.91 47.63 -4.27
C ALA A 566 -13.79 48.05 -3.07
N GLY A 567 -13.16 48.39 -1.95
CA GLY A 567 -13.85 48.79 -0.71
C GLY A 567 -14.37 47.62 0.14
N ALA A 568 -14.19 46.36 -0.27
CA ALA A 568 -14.61 45.22 0.54
C ALA A 568 -13.79 45.11 1.85
N HIS A 569 -14.47 44.99 2.99
CA HIS A 569 -13.85 44.72 4.29
C HIS A 569 -13.96 43.24 4.71
N SER A 570 -14.77 42.46 4.00
CA SER A 570 -14.94 41.04 4.23
C SER A 570 -15.32 40.31 2.95
N VAL A 571 -14.90 39.05 2.85
CA VAL A 571 -15.33 38.13 1.80
C VAL A 571 -16.21 37.06 2.44
N GLN A 572 -17.33 36.72 1.80
CA GLN A 572 -18.22 35.65 2.26
C GLN A 572 -18.47 34.64 1.14
N LEU A 573 -18.37 33.35 1.46
CA LEU A 573 -18.75 32.24 0.60
C LEU A 573 -19.97 31.54 1.19
N ILE A 574 -21.00 31.32 0.39
CA ILE A 574 -22.19 30.55 0.75
C ILE A 574 -21.97 29.13 0.21
N ALA A 575 -21.86 28.14 1.09
CA ALA A 575 -21.48 26.78 0.72
C ALA A 575 -22.40 25.71 1.33
N GLN A 576 -22.51 24.58 0.65
CA GLN A 576 -23.23 23.38 1.08
C GLN A 576 -22.24 22.21 1.20
N PRO A 577 -22.41 21.30 2.18
CA PRO A 577 -21.57 20.12 2.28
C PRO A 577 -21.81 19.12 1.15
N LEU A 578 -20.80 18.31 0.90
CA LEU A 578 -20.90 17.08 0.12
C LEU A 578 -21.53 15.98 0.97
N ASP A 579 -22.34 15.14 0.33
CA ASP A 579 -22.67 13.83 0.88
C ASP A 579 -21.46 12.93 0.65
N PHE A 580 -20.71 12.68 1.72
CA PHE A 580 -19.46 11.93 1.68
C PHE A 580 -19.67 10.58 2.33
N SER A 581 -19.22 9.48 1.72
CA SER A 581 -19.31 8.18 2.38
C SER A 581 -18.09 7.33 2.08
N ALA A 582 -17.57 6.67 3.10
CA ALA A 582 -16.42 5.77 2.99
C ALA A 582 -16.79 4.37 3.50
N PRO A 583 -17.48 3.55 2.68
CA PRO A 583 -17.93 2.22 3.09
C PRO A 583 -16.78 1.33 3.62
N GLU A 584 -15.59 1.46 3.02
CA GLU A 584 -14.39 0.72 3.43
C GLU A 584 -13.95 1.01 4.87
N ASP A 585 -14.23 2.21 5.37
CA ASP A 585 -13.79 2.63 6.70
C ASP A 585 -14.84 2.25 7.76
N GLN A 586 -16.08 1.93 7.34
CA GLN A 586 -17.16 1.52 8.24
C GLN A 586 -16.80 0.26 9.02
N LYS A 587 -15.98 -0.66 8.49
CA LYS A 587 -15.52 -1.86 9.22
C LYS A 587 -14.75 -1.55 10.52
N TYR A 588 -14.29 -0.31 10.68
CA TYR A 588 -13.59 0.19 11.86
C TYR A 588 -14.43 1.17 12.69
N ARG A 589 -15.75 1.18 12.53
CA ARG A 589 -16.69 2.03 13.29
C ARG A 589 -17.70 1.19 14.07
N HIS A 590 -18.17 1.66 15.22
CA HIS A 590 -19.24 0.93 15.91
C HIS A 590 -20.60 1.05 15.22
N LEU A 591 -20.85 2.10 14.45
CA LEU A 591 -22.13 2.33 13.79
C LEU A 591 -22.02 2.10 12.28
N ARG A 592 -22.95 1.31 11.72
CA ARG A 592 -23.12 1.14 10.25
C ARG A 592 -24.60 1.03 9.88
N VAL A 593 -24.90 1.17 8.58
CA VAL A 593 -26.24 0.92 8.04
C VAL A 593 -26.24 -0.44 7.35
N ALA A 594 -27.15 -1.33 7.75
CA ALA A 594 -27.35 -2.65 7.14
C ALA A 594 -28.84 -2.88 6.90
N GLY A 595 -29.21 -3.22 5.66
CA GLY A 595 -30.63 -3.41 5.28
C GLY A 595 -31.50 -2.17 5.56
N GLY A 596 -30.96 -0.96 5.40
CA GLY A 596 -31.66 0.30 5.68
C GLY A 596 -31.81 0.65 7.17
N ARG A 597 -31.27 -0.15 8.10
CA ARG A 597 -31.33 0.08 9.54
C ARG A 597 -29.94 0.41 10.11
N LEU A 598 -29.90 1.27 11.14
CA LEU A 598 -28.69 1.45 11.94
C LEU A 598 -28.44 0.19 12.77
N VAL A 599 -27.19 -0.26 12.77
CA VAL A 599 -26.74 -1.43 13.53
C VAL A 599 -25.43 -1.10 14.24
N TRP A 600 -25.36 -1.47 15.52
CA TRP A 600 -24.12 -1.48 16.28
C TRP A 600 -23.30 -2.73 15.93
N GLN A 601 -22.07 -2.53 15.46
CA GLN A 601 -21.12 -3.61 15.23
C GLN A 601 -20.02 -3.60 16.29
N ALA A 602 -19.66 -4.79 16.76
CA ALA A 602 -18.51 -4.94 17.64
C ALA A 602 -17.23 -4.80 16.80
N LEU A 603 -16.34 -3.91 17.23
CA LEU A 603 -15.03 -3.76 16.61
C LEU A 603 -14.11 -4.87 17.13
N SER A 604 -13.39 -5.52 16.21
CA SER A 604 -12.38 -6.49 16.59
C SER A 604 -11.28 -5.79 17.41
N PRO A 605 -10.83 -6.36 18.54
CA PRO A 605 -9.64 -5.90 19.25
C PRO A 605 -8.38 -5.84 18.36
N ALA A 606 -8.40 -6.50 17.20
CA ALA A 606 -7.28 -6.53 16.27
C ALA A 606 -7.05 -5.23 15.47
N ALA A 607 -7.92 -4.22 15.57
CA ALA A 607 -7.87 -3.03 14.71
C ALA A 607 -7.10 -1.81 15.28
N GLY A 608 -6.59 -1.84 16.50
CA GLY A 608 -5.82 -0.67 16.99
C GLY A 608 -5.39 -0.63 18.44
N GLU A 609 -5.89 -1.49 19.32
CA GLU A 609 -5.43 -1.57 20.70
C GLU A 609 -5.05 -3.01 21.03
N ALA A 610 -3.79 -3.20 21.43
CA ALA A 610 -3.28 -4.49 21.89
C ALA A 610 -4.26 -5.07 22.93
N ALA A 611 -4.69 -6.31 22.71
CA ALA A 611 -5.50 -7.06 23.66
C ALA A 611 -4.88 -6.96 25.08
N PRO A 612 -5.68 -6.95 26.16
CA PRO A 612 -5.13 -7.01 27.52
C PRO A 612 -4.23 -8.25 27.64
N GLY A 613 -2.92 -8.04 27.85
CA GLY A 613 -1.93 -9.11 27.92
C GLY A 613 -1.12 -9.39 26.63
N ALA A 614 -1.40 -8.71 25.51
CA ALA A 614 -0.43 -8.63 24.41
C ALA A 614 0.69 -7.66 24.82
N PRO A 615 1.98 -7.98 24.53
CA PRO A 615 3.07 -7.05 24.83
C PRO A 615 2.76 -5.71 24.15
N ARG A 616 2.78 -4.62 24.94
CA ARG A 616 2.70 -3.26 24.41
C ARG A 616 3.74 -3.14 23.27
N PRO A 617 3.41 -2.54 22.12
CA PRO A 617 4.43 -2.25 21.13
C PRO A 617 5.56 -1.50 21.85
N ALA A 618 6.77 -2.05 21.78
CA ALA A 618 7.94 -1.43 22.38
C ALA A 618 8.05 0.01 21.86
N ALA A 619 8.47 0.94 22.71
CA ALA A 619 8.74 2.30 22.26
C ALA A 619 9.73 2.22 21.07
N PRO A 620 9.47 2.97 19.97
CA PRO A 620 10.34 2.92 18.81
C PRO A 620 11.77 3.25 19.22
N SER A 621 12.70 2.45 18.69
CA SER A 621 14.11 2.61 19.00
C SER A 621 14.63 3.93 18.41
N PRO A 622 15.46 4.72 19.13
CA PRO A 622 16.15 5.83 18.50
C PRO A 622 17.07 5.28 17.39
N VAL A 623 17.12 5.96 16.25
CA VAL A 623 17.89 5.53 15.06
C VAL A 623 18.85 6.64 14.65
N GLN A 624 20.05 6.26 14.24
CA GLN A 624 21.04 7.12 13.60
C GLN A 624 21.43 6.51 12.25
N LEU A 625 21.40 7.31 11.19
CA LEU A 625 21.80 6.89 9.85
C LEU A 625 22.98 7.73 9.37
N GLU A 626 23.96 7.06 8.78
CA GLU A 626 25.12 7.67 8.13
C GLU A 626 25.16 7.32 6.64
N ASP A 627 25.79 8.19 5.84
CA ASP A 627 26.18 7.88 4.46
C ASP A 627 27.40 6.96 4.45
N ARG A 628 27.83 6.50 3.27
CA ARG A 628 28.94 5.55 3.14
C ARG A 628 30.26 6.05 3.72
N ASN A 629 30.42 7.36 3.85
CA ASN A 629 31.62 8.03 4.34
C ASN A 629 31.50 8.43 5.83
N GLY A 630 30.40 8.09 6.50
CA GLY A 630 30.15 8.40 7.91
C GLY A 630 29.46 9.75 8.14
N THR A 631 28.97 10.42 7.09
CA THR A 631 28.27 11.70 7.21
C THR A 631 26.85 11.47 7.75
N PRO A 632 26.39 12.19 8.79
CA PRO A 632 25.04 12.00 9.32
C PRO A 632 23.93 12.34 8.30
N LEU A 633 23.04 11.37 8.07
CA LEU A 633 21.85 11.47 7.22
C LEU A 633 20.56 11.62 8.05
N TRP A 634 20.51 10.97 9.21
CA TRP A 634 19.36 10.99 10.12
C TRP A 634 19.83 11.04 11.57
N ALA A 635 19.35 12.02 12.32
CA ALA A 635 19.61 12.16 13.74
C ALA A 635 18.40 12.82 14.43
N ASP A 636 18.24 12.55 15.73
CA ASP A 636 17.23 13.22 16.57
C ASP A 636 15.77 13.10 16.05
N GLY A 637 15.47 12.00 15.35
CA GLY A 637 14.12 11.70 14.87
C GLY A 637 13.72 12.42 13.56
N ALA A 638 14.67 13.04 12.86
CA ALA A 638 14.46 13.74 11.59
C ALA A 638 15.67 13.58 10.63
N PRO A 639 15.51 13.85 9.31
CA PRO A 639 16.62 13.84 8.38
C PRO A 639 17.46 15.12 8.54
N THR A 640 18.77 15.05 8.29
CA THR A 640 19.64 16.23 8.33
C THR A 640 19.33 17.17 7.17
N GLN A 641 19.61 18.47 7.32
CA GLN A 641 19.37 19.47 6.27
C GLN A 641 20.06 19.11 4.93
N PRO A 642 21.34 18.67 4.91
CA PRO A 642 21.97 18.19 3.68
C PRO A 642 21.25 16.98 3.05
N ALA A 643 20.72 16.06 3.86
CA ALA A 643 19.96 14.92 3.35
C ALA A 643 18.60 15.33 2.76
N ILE A 644 17.93 16.34 3.35
CA ILE A 644 16.71 16.94 2.81
C ILE A 644 17.00 17.59 1.45
N GLU A 645 18.05 18.40 1.36
CA GLU A 645 18.48 19.06 0.11
C GLU A 645 18.91 18.06 -0.97
N ALA A 646 19.38 16.88 -0.57
CA ALA A 646 19.72 15.78 -1.46
C ALA A 646 18.50 14.90 -1.87
N GLY A 647 17.28 15.30 -1.48
CA GLY A 647 16.04 14.60 -1.84
C GLY A 647 15.80 13.29 -1.07
N LEU A 648 16.52 13.03 0.02
CA LEU A 648 16.50 11.74 0.71
C LEU A 648 15.37 11.59 1.75
N ALA A 649 14.60 12.64 2.04
CA ALA A 649 13.55 12.58 3.07
C ALA A 649 12.52 11.44 2.85
N PRO A 650 11.96 11.20 1.64
CA PRO A 650 11.05 10.07 1.43
C PRO A 650 11.68 8.70 1.76
N LEU A 651 12.98 8.54 1.49
CA LEU A 651 13.73 7.30 1.73
C LEU A 651 14.08 7.12 3.21
N LEU A 652 14.72 8.12 3.82
CA LEU A 652 15.25 8.05 5.19
C LEU A 652 14.16 8.13 6.25
N GLY A 653 13.14 8.95 5.97
CA GLY A 653 12.07 9.29 6.91
C GLY A 653 11.70 10.77 6.83
N VAL A 654 10.54 11.13 7.35
CA VAL A 654 10.15 12.55 7.52
C VAL A 654 9.99 12.87 9.00
N SER A 655 9.63 11.85 9.78
CA SER A 655 9.61 11.81 11.23
C SER A 655 9.80 10.35 11.69
N GLY A 656 9.97 10.12 12.99
CA GLY A 656 9.98 8.78 13.57
C GLY A 656 8.70 7.96 13.34
N ASP A 657 7.58 8.59 12.98
CA ASP A 657 6.31 7.92 12.68
C ASP A 657 6.22 7.42 11.23
N HIS A 658 7.20 7.75 10.37
CA HIS A 658 7.24 7.27 8.99
C HIS A 658 7.67 5.81 8.93
N ALA A 659 6.75 4.90 9.25
CA ALA A 659 7.04 3.49 9.49
C ALA A 659 7.75 2.77 8.34
N ASN A 660 7.48 3.12 7.08
CA ASN A 660 8.05 2.45 5.91
C ASN A 660 9.38 3.05 5.44
N SER A 661 9.85 4.14 6.04
CA SER A 661 11.18 4.68 5.75
C SER A 661 12.31 3.83 6.32
N VAL A 662 13.57 4.04 5.91
CA VAL A 662 14.71 3.32 6.49
C VAL A 662 14.76 3.49 8.02
N ALA A 663 14.61 4.72 8.54
CA ALA A 663 14.59 4.94 9.98
C ALA A 663 13.39 4.23 10.65
N GLY A 664 12.22 4.29 10.04
CA GLY A 664 11.01 3.62 10.52
C GLY A 664 11.16 2.09 10.55
N MET A 665 11.79 1.50 9.52
CA MET A 665 12.06 0.07 9.42
C MET A 665 13.01 -0.37 10.54
N LEU A 666 14.12 0.33 10.75
CA LEU A 666 15.09 0.00 11.80
C LEU A 666 14.52 0.20 13.21
N ALA A 667 13.59 1.15 13.39
CA ALA A 667 12.91 1.34 14.66
C ALA A 667 12.02 0.14 15.07
N ARG A 668 11.61 -0.71 14.11
CA ARG A 668 10.80 -1.94 14.33
C ARG A 668 11.62 -3.16 14.75
N LEU A 669 12.95 -3.09 14.74
CA LEU A 669 13.80 -4.21 15.12
C LEU A 669 13.59 -4.59 16.61
N PRO A 670 13.53 -5.89 16.94
CA PRO A 670 13.31 -6.35 18.30
C PRO A 670 14.48 -5.98 19.22
N VAL A 671 14.16 -5.71 20.49
CA VAL A 671 15.14 -5.27 21.52
C VAL A 671 16.15 -6.36 21.90
N SER A 672 15.86 -7.62 21.57
CA SER A 672 16.62 -8.81 22.01
C SER A 672 17.60 -9.37 20.97
N ASP A 673 17.74 -8.75 19.80
CA ASP A 673 18.61 -9.29 18.75
C ASP A 673 20.09 -9.09 19.10
N ALA A 674 20.89 -10.15 19.09
CA ALA A 674 22.27 -10.16 19.60
C ALA A 674 23.21 -9.22 18.80
N THR A 675 22.84 -8.88 17.56
CA THR A 675 23.51 -7.88 16.70
C THR A 675 23.30 -6.44 17.18
N VAL A 676 22.27 -6.21 18.00
CA VAL A 676 21.87 -4.92 18.59
C VAL A 676 21.81 -5.08 20.11
N SER A 677 22.89 -5.53 20.75
CA SER A 677 22.96 -5.69 22.21
C SER A 677 22.72 -4.35 22.95
N ARG A 678 21.47 -4.09 23.37
CA ARG A 678 21.08 -2.95 24.22
C ARG A 678 21.15 -3.32 25.69
N ALA A 679 22.34 -3.20 26.26
CA ALA A 679 22.48 -3.09 27.71
C ALA A 679 22.30 -1.65 28.24
N SER A 680 22.20 -0.61 27.38
CA SER A 680 22.35 0.80 27.81
C SER A 680 21.42 1.86 27.19
N GLY A 681 20.37 1.50 26.43
CA GLY A 681 19.49 2.50 25.79
C GLY A 681 20.11 3.21 24.57
N ALA A 682 21.15 2.61 23.97
CA ALA A 682 21.80 3.13 22.77
C ALA A 682 20.92 3.06 21.51
N ALA A 683 21.07 4.06 20.63
CA ALA A 683 20.42 4.13 19.32
C ALA A 683 20.86 2.99 18.39
N VAL A 684 19.97 2.59 17.46
CA VAL A 684 20.32 1.73 16.33
C VAL A 684 21.11 2.58 15.34
N GLY A 685 22.42 2.34 15.25
CA GLY A 685 23.27 2.93 14.23
C GLY A 685 23.27 2.09 12.95
N ALA A 686 23.19 2.74 11.80
CA ALA A 686 23.32 2.10 10.50
C ALA A 686 24.02 3.02 9.50
N ARG A 687 24.79 2.41 8.58
CA ARG A 687 25.42 3.11 7.47
C ARG A 687 24.81 2.67 6.16
N LEU A 688 24.52 3.62 5.28
CA LEU A 688 24.01 3.35 3.93
C LEU A 688 25.15 3.35 2.91
N THR A 689 24.92 2.72 1.75
CA THR A 689 25.85 2.77 0.61
C THR A 689 25.83 4.09 -0.14
N LEU A 690 24.84 4.94 0.13
CA LEU A 690 24.68 6.24 -0.49
C LEU A 690 25.89 7.14 -0.25
N ASP A 691 26.35 7.81 -1.29
CA ASP A 691 27.33 8.88 -1.22
C ASP A 691 26.58 10.23 -1.25
N LEU A 692 26.59 10.95 -0.13
CA LEU A 692 25.76 12.16 0.00
C LEU A 692 26.12 13.26 -1.03
N PRO A 693 27.40 13.58 -1.30
CA PRO A 693 27.77 14.50 -2.37
C PRO A 693 27.27 14.09 -3.76
N LEU A 694 27.44 12.81 -4.14
CA LEU A 694 26.95 12.30 -5.41
C LEU A 694 25.43 12.35 -5.49
N GLN A 695 24.74 11.92 -4.43
CA GLN A 695 23.29 11.98 -4.32
C GLN A 695 22.78 13.42 -4.51
N ALA A 696 23.38 14.40 -3.83
CA ALA A 696 22.97 15.79 -3.93
C ALA A 696 23.20 16.36 -5.34
N LEU A 697 24.30 16.02 -6.00
CA LEU A 697 24.53 16.37 -7.40
C LEU A 697 23.47 15.73 -8.30
N SER A 698 23.23 14.44 -8.15
CA SER A 698 22.23 13.69 -8.91
C SER A 698 20.84 14.28 -8.77
N GLN A 699 20.41 14.64 -7.55
CA GLN A 699 19.11 15.26 -7.29
C GLN A 699 18.99 16.63 -7.98
N ARG A 700 19.97 17.53 -7.81
CA ARG A 700 19.94 18.86 -8.44
C ARG A 700 19.92 18.81 -9.95
N VAL A 701 20.68 17.89 -10.55
CA VAL A 701 20.69 17.70 -12.01
C VAL A 701 19.37 17.09 -12.49
N LEU A 702 18.81 16.13 -11.75
CA LEU A 702 17.51 15.53 -12.06
C LEU A 702 16.38 16.56 -11.99
N ASP A 703 16.37 17.41 -10.98
CA ASP A 703 15.41 18.51 -10.85
C ASP A 703 15.60 19.50 -12.02
N CYS A 704 16.83 19.92 -12.28
CA CYS A 704 17.11 20.88 -13.35
C CYS A 704 16.71 20.39 -14.74
N ILE A 705 17.21 19.22 -15.14
CA ILE A 705 17.07 18.72 -16.50
C ILE A 705 15.83 17.85 -16.62
N GLY A 706 15.69 16.83 -15.76
CA GLY A 706 14.59 15.86 -15.85
C GLY A 706 13.23 16.46 -15.54
N MET A 707 13.11 17.26 -14.48
CA MET A 707 11.85 17.92 -14.15
C MET A 707 11.61 19.18 -14.98
N HIS A 708 12.62 20.05 -15.08
CA HIS A 708 12.44 21.40 -15.61
C HIS A 708 12.97 21.63 -17.04
N ARG A 709 13.55 20.63 -17.71
CA ARG A 709 14.13 20.77 -19.06
C ARG A 709 15.15 21.93 -19.15
N GLY A 710 15.80 22.26 -18.03
CA GLY A 710 16.83 23.27 -17.96
C GLY A 710 18.18 22.76 -18.45
N ARG A 711 19.21 23.61 -18.31
CA ARG A 711 20.60 23.30 -18.60
C ARG A 711 21.44 23.43 -17.34
N TRP A 712 22.19 22.38 -17.02
CA TRP A 712 23.17 22.36 -15.94
C TRP A 712 24.51 22.91 -16.44
N ASP A 713 25.06 23.92 -15.76
CA ASP A 713 26.35 24.54 -16.10
C ASP A 713 27.54 23.98 -15.30
N GLY A 714 27.29 22.99 -14.44
CA GLY A 714 28.25 22.42 -13.49
C GLY A 714 28.00 22.82 -12.04
N LYS A 715 27.26 23.91 -11.81
CA LYS A 715 26.97 24.45 -10.47
C LYS A 715 25.50 24.78 -10.26
N ALA A 716 24.82 25.33 -11.26
CA ALA A 716 23.45 25.80 -11.18
C ALA A 716 22.61 25.36 -12.39
N CYS A 717 21.29 25.44 -12.20
CA CYS A 717 20.33 25.25 -13.27
C CYS A 717 20.02 26.57 -13.96
N THR A 718 20.00 26.58 -15.29
CA THR A 718 19.64 27.73 -16.13
C THR A 718 18.56 27.36 -17.13
N GLY A 719 17.69 28.32 -17.49
CA GLY A 719 16.70 28.13 -18.56
C GLY A 719 15.64 27.04 -18.30
N GLY A 720 15.36 26.70 -17.04
CA GLY A 720 14.33 25.73 -16.66
C GLY A 720 12.92 26.28 -16.84
N HIS A 721 11.98 25.37 -17.12
CA HIS A 721 10.55 25.64 -17.31
C HIS A 721 9.73 24.93 -16.22
N PRO A 722 8.49 25.37 -15.93
CA PRO A 722 7.61 24.62 -15.05
C PRO A 722 7.43 23.18 -15.54
N ALA A 723 7.55 22.21 -14.64
CA ALA A 723 7.32 20.80 -14.98
C ALA A 723 5.84 20.59 -15.35
N PRO A 724 5.53 19.83 -16.42
CA PRO A 724 4.18 19.37 -16.69
C PRO A 724 3.54 18.66 -15.49
N GLU A 725 2.22 18.77 -15.37
CA GLU A 725 1.47 18.07 -14.31
C GLU A 725 1.70 16.56 -14.40
N GLY A 726 1.88 15.91 -13.25
CA GLY A 726 2.13 14.46 -13.19
C GLY A 726 3.52 14.01 -13.65
N ARG A 727 4.43 14.94 -14.02
CA ARG A 727 5.80 14.57 -14.35
C ARG A 727 6.50 13.94 -13.13
N HIS A 728 7.13 12.80 -13.38
CA HIS A 728 8.04 12.09 -12.48
C HIS A 728 9.39 11.90 -13.17
N ALA A 729 10.47 11.93 -12.39
CA ALA A 729 11.82 11.63 -12.86
C ALA A 729 12.59 10.85 -11.80
N GLY A 730 13.55 10.03 -12.23
CA GLY A 730 14.37 9.22 -11.34
C GLY A 730 15.74 8.91 -11.93
N LEU A 731 16.73 8.72 -11.07
CA LEU A 731 18.10 8.38 -11.44
C LEU A 731 18.73 7.44 -10.41
N VAL A 732 19.45 6.43 -10.89
CA VAL A 732 20.26 5.52 -10.05
C VAL A 732 21.69 5.46 -10.58
N ILE A 733 22.67 5.43 -9.65
CA ILE A 733 24.07 5.09 -9.91
C ILE A 733 24.47 3.98 -8.92
N LEU A 734 25.07 2.93 -9.45
CA LEU A 734 25.35 1.64 -8.80
C LEU A 734 26.79 1.23 -9.08
N ASP A 735 27.50 0.76 -8.06
CA ASP A 735 28.78 0.04 -8.21
C ASP A 735 28.51 -1.43 -8.56
N THR A 736 29.03 -1.89 -9.71
CA THR A 736 28.63 -3.21 -10.25
C THR A 736 29.39 -4.39 -9.64
N GLU A 737 30.45 -4.11 -8.90
CA GLU A 737 31.34 -5.09 -8.30
C GLU A 737 30.89 -5.43 -6.88
N THR A 738 30.32 -4.44 -6.18
CA THR A 738 29.84 -4.57 -4.80
C THR A 738 28.32 -4.63 -4.69
N GLY A 739 27.59 -4.13 -5.69
CA GLY A 739 26.14 -3.95 -5.62
C GLY A 739 25.71 -2.70 -4.86
N ASP A 740 26.65 -1.84 -4.44
CA ASP A 740 26.36 -0.63 -3.67
C ASP A 740 25.56 0.38 -4.50
N VAL A 741 24.37 0.76 -4.03
CA VAL A 741 23.61 1.89 -4.59
C VAL A 741 24.24 3.19 -4.07
N LEU A 742 24.96 3.90 -4.95
CA LEU A 742 25.71 5.11 -4.59
C LEU A 742 24.83 6.36 -4.62
N ALA A 743 23.85 6.39 -5.53
CA ALA A 743 22.83 7.43 -5.60
C ALA A 743 21.50 6.85 -6.10
N ALA A 744 20.41 7.31 -5.49
CA ALA A 744 19.03 7.05 -5.88
C ALA A 744 18.25 8.38 -5.76
N ALA A 745 18.24 9.17 -6.83
CA ALA A 745 17.56 10.47 -6.89
C ALA A 745 16.17 10.34 -7.50
N GLY A 746 15.20 11.10 -7.00
CA GLY A 746 13.82 11.00 -7.44
C GLY A 746 13.06 12.32 -7.28
N ALA A 747 12.18 12.62 -8.24
CA ALA A 747 11.45 13.88 -8.28
C ALA A 747 10.04 13.72 -8.86
N GLY A 748 9.19 14.70 -8.60
CA GLY A 748 7.83 14.75 -9.14
C GLY A 748 6.76 14.00 -8.33
N ALA A 749 7.13 13.35 -7.22
CA ALA A 749 6.15 12.73 -6.32
C ALA A 749 5.44 13.78 -5.42
N GLY A 750 6.01 14.98 -5.28
CA GLY A 750 5.52 16.08 -4.44
C GLY A 750 6.43 16.34 -3.24
N ASN A 751 6.31 17.52 -2.65
CA ASN A 751 7.08 17.96 -1.48
C ASN A 751 6.58 17.30 -0.19
N VAL A 752 7.51 16.81 0.62
CA VAL A 752 7.21 16.19 1.92
C VAL A 752 8.07 16.81 3.01
N SER A 753 7.44 17.14 4.12
CA SER A 753 8.06 17.80 5.27
C SER A 753 7.32 17.42 6.57
N ALA A 754 7.90 17.77 7.71
CA ALA A 754 7.19 17.64 8.99
C ALA A 754 5.89 18.47 9.03
N ALA A 755 5.84 19.61 8.32
CA ALA A 755 4.68 20.50 8.32
C ALA A 755 3.43 19.92 7.65
N ASN A 756 3.60 19.09 6.61
CA ASN A 756 2.49 18.44 5.88
C ASN A 756 2.38 16.93 6.16
N TRP A 757 3.09 16.41 7.18
CA TRP A 757 3.16 14.98 7.50
C TRP A 757 1.78 14.32 7.68
N ALA A 758 0.84 14.96 8.37
CA ALA A 758 -0.47 14.38 8.63
C ALA A 758 -1.25 14.09 7.33
N GLU A 759 -1.24 15.04 6.38
CA GLU A 759 -1.93 14.90 5.10
C GLU A 759 -1.23 13.85 4.22
N VAL A 760 0.10 13.87 4.18
CA VAL A 760 0.91 12.88 3.46
C VAL A 760 0.66 11.47 3.99
N ARG A 761 0.69 11.27 5.32
CA ARG A 761 0.42 10.00 5.98
C ARG A 761 -0.99 9.48 5.67
N ASP A 762 -1.99 10.36 5.70
CA ASP A 762 -3.38 9.95 5.47
C ASP A 762 -3.62 9.64 3.98
N PHE A 763 -2.97 10.40 3.08
CA PHE A 763 -2.94 10.07 1.65
C PHE A 763 -2.27 8.71 1.41
N ASP A 764 -1.09 8.49 1.98
CA ASP A 764 -0.33 7.23 1.91
C ASP A 764 -1.16 6.02 2.33
N ARG A 765 -1.92 6.12 3.43
CA ARG A 765 -2.81 5.05 3.90
C ARG A 765 -3.91 4.68 2.91
N THR A 766 -4.37 5.64 2.12
CA THR A 766 -5.48 5.44 1.18
C THR A 766 -5.03 5.15 -0.26
N SER A 767 -3.87 5.64 -0.64
CA SER A 767 -3.32 5.59 -1.99
C SER A 767 -1.79 5.44 -1.92
N PRO A 768 -1.27 4.34 -1.31
CA PRO A 768 0.15 4.21 -1.01
C PRO A 768 1.04 4.20 -2.26
N ALA A 769 0.52 3.73 -3.39
CA ALA A 769 1.27 3.65 -4.63
C ALA A 769 1.54 5.03 -5.25
N ARG A 770 0.60 5.98 -5.09
CA ARG A 770 0.71 7.37 -5.58
C ARG A 770 1.23 8.35 -4.54
N SER A 771 1.72 7.84 -3.42
CA SER A 771 2.15 8.64 -2.28
C SER A 771 3.41 9.44 -2.62
N PRO A 772 3.53 10.70 -2.15
CA PRO A 772 4.77 11.47 -2.29
C PRO A 772 5.93 10.87 -1.46
N LEU A 773 5.65 9.84 -0.65
CA LEU A 773 6.64 9.05 0.09
C LEU A 773 7.33 7.99 -0.76
N ARG A 774 6.94 7.81 -2.03
CA ARG A 774 7.61 6.88 -2.95
C ARG A 774 8.74 7.59 -3.67
N LEU A 775 9.90 6.94 -3.72
CA LEU A 775 11.06 7.42 -4.45
C LEU A 775 11.04 6.83 -5.86
N PRO A 776 10.82 7.62 -6.94
CA PRO A 776 10.70 7.10 -8.30
C PRO A 776 11.91 6.31 -8.82
N ALA A 777 13.09 6.48 -8.21
CA ALA A 777 14.27 5.66 -8.51
C ALA A 777 14.10 4.17 -8.16
N LEU A 778 13.27 3.86 -7.16
CA LEU A 778 13.16 2.53 -6.57
C LEU A 778 11.73 1.99 -6.60
N GLN A 779 10.73 2.87 -6.63
CA GLN A 779 9.33 2.51 -6.41
C GLN A 779 8.41 3.25 -7.38
N HIS A 780 7.42 2.54 -7.91
CA HIS A 780 6.37 3.08 -8.76
C HIS A 780 5.05 2.33 -8.53
N ASP A 781 3.95 2.90 -9.00
CA ASP A 781 2.61 2.28 -9.00
C ASP A 781 2.25 1.56 -10.30
N GLY A 782 3.15 1.58 -11.28
CA GLY A 782 2.99 0.91 -12.57
C GLY A 782 2.43 1.83 -13.65
N GLY A 783 1.83 1.23 -14.69
CA GLY A 783 1.26 1.97 -15.83
C GLY A 783 2.28 2.40 -16.89
N ALA A 784 1.76 2.98 -17.98
CA ALA A 784 2.53 3.30 -19.19
C ALA A 784 3.67 4.31 -18.96
N HIS A 785 3.57 5.13 -17.90
CA HIS A 785 4.62 6.10 -17.55
C HIS A 785 5.87 5.47 -16.94
N GLN A 786 5.86 4.15 -16.71
CA GLN A 786 7.00 3.38 -16.20
C GLN A 786 7.58 2.43 -17.26
N SER A 787 7.08 2.51 -18.50
CA SER A 787 7.56 1.67 -19.60
C SER A 787 8.98 2.10 -20.01
N PRO A 788 9.97 1.19 -20.05
CA PRO A 788 11.36 1.48 -20.42
C PRO A 788 11.55 1.86 -21.90
N GLY A 789 10.59 1.48 -22.74
CA GLY A 789 10.70 1.58 -24.20
C GLY A 789 11.97 0.92 -24.70
N SER A 790 12.63 1.55 -25.67
CA SER A 790 13.81 0.97 -26.33
C SER A 790 15.02 0.69 -25.44
N THR A 791 15.05 1.06 -24.15
CA THR A 791 16.09 0.56 -23.23
C THR A 791 15.92 -0.92 -22.92
N PHE A 792 14.69 -1.45 -22.94
CA PHE A 792 14.41 -2.87 -22.74
C PHE A 792 14.97 -3.76 -23.86
N LYS A 793 15.29 -3.20 -25.04
CA LYS A 793 15.96 -3.95 -26.12
C LYS A 793 17.30 -4.54 -25.68
N VAL A 794 17.91 -4.05 -24.60
CA VAL A 794 19.07 -4.69 -23.96
C VAL A 794 18.70 -6.05 -23.38
N VAL A 795 17.53 -6.15 -22.73
CA VAL A 795 16.96 -7.41 -22.22
C VAL A 795 16.49 -8.30 -23.38
N SER A 796 15.82 -7.72 -24.39
CA SER A 796 15.45 -8.46 -25.61
C SER A 796 16.69 -9.05 -26.29
N ALA A 797 17.79 -8.30 -26.36
CA ALA A 797 19.06 -8.77 -26.92
C ALA A 797 19.65 -9.96 -26.14
N LEU A 798 19.60 -9.93 -24.80
CA LEU A 798 19.99 -11.07 -23.97
C LEU A 798 19.11 -12.30 -24.25
N GLY A 799 17.79 -12.10 -24.41
CA GLY A 799 16.87 -13.17 -24.78
C GLY A 799 17.15 -13.76 -26.16
N LEU A 800 17.47 -12.91 -27.14
CA LEU A 800 17.84 -13.36 -28.48
C LEU A 800 19.15 -14.15 -28.47
N GLU A 801 20.15 -13.73 -27.69
CA GLU A 801 21.40 -14.48 -27.52
C GLU A 801 21.19 -15.80 -26.77
N LEU A 802 20.22 -15.90 -25.85
CA LEU A 802 19.78 -17.18 -25.28
C LEU A 802 19.19 -18.10 -26.37
N ALA A 803 18.36 -17.55 -27.26
CA ALA A 803 17.80 -18.31 -28.37
C ALA A 803 18.89 -18.78 -29.35
N ALA A 804 19.87 -17.92 -29.65
CA ALA A 804 21.00 -18.21 -30.53
C ALA A 804 21.87 -19.40 -30.07
N GLN A 805 21.93 -19.67 -28.77
CA GLN A 805 22.63 -20.86 -28.24
C GLN A 805 22.02 -22.18 -28.72
N ARG A 806 20.74 -22.18 -29.14
CA ARG A 806 20.00 -23.36 -29.59
C ARG A 806 19.59 -23.30 -31.05
N ASP A 807 19.63 -22.13 -31.68
CA ASP A 807 19.26 -21.92 -33.09
C ASP A 807 20.38 -21.21 -33.87
N PRO A 808 21.12 -21.95 -34.72
CA PRO A 808 22.18 -21.38 -35.56
C PRO A 808 21.70 -20.31 -36.55
N GLN A 809 20.43 -20.33 -36.97
CA GLN A 809 19.87 -19.30 -37.85
C GLN A 809 19.71 -17.98 -37.11
N ILE A 810 19.27 -18.03 -35.85
CA ILE A 810 19.23 -16.85 -34.98
C ILE A 810 20.66 -16.36 -34.74
N ASP A 811 21.62 -17.23 -34.40
CA ASP A 811 23.02 -16.79 -34.22
C ASP A 811 23.59 -16.09 -35.46
N ALA A 812 23.33 -16.61 -36.66
CA ALA A 812 23.73 -15.98 -37.91
C ALA A 812 23.08 -14.60 -38.10
N LEU A 813 21.77 -14.47 -37.81
CA LEU A 813 21.04 -13.21 -37.84
C LEU A 813 21.64 -12.17 -36.87
N LEU A 814 21.93 -12.58 -35.63
CA LEU A 814 22.54 -11.70 -34.62
C LEU A 814 23.97 -11.30 -35.00
N GLY A 815 24.72 -12.21 -35.62
CA GLY A 815 26.08 -11.99 -36.12
C GLY A 815 26.18 -11.04 -37.31
N GLY A 816 25.06 -10.72 -37.96
CA GLY A 816 24.99 -9.77 -39.07
C GLY A 816 24.95 -10.46 -40.42
N MET A 817 23.75 -10.63 -40.97
CA MET A 817 23.53 -11.21 -42.30
C MET A 817 23.43 -10.11 -43.38
N PRO A 818 23.74 -10.43 -44.65
CA PRO A 818 23.40 -9.55 -45.77
C PRO A 818 21.89 -9.27 -45.82
N LEU A 819 21.48 -8.03 -46.12
CA LEU A 819 20.06 -7.65 -46.16
C LEU A 819 19.18 -8.59 -47.02
N PRO A 820 19.59 -9.02 -48.24
CA PRO A 820 18.80 -9.96 -49.04
C PRO A 820 18.63 -11.33 -48.38
N ALA A 821 19.61 -11.78 -47.58
CA ALA A 821 19.51 -13.05 -46.85
C ALA A 821 18.51 -12.94 -45.69
N ILE A 822 18.44 -11.79 -45.02
CA ILE A 822 17.43 -11.52 -43.97
C ILE A 822 16.01 -11.56 -44.57
N ASN A 823 15.80 -10.86 -45.68
CA ASN A 823 14.49 -10.84 -46.37
C ASN A 823 14.08 -12.24 -46.82
N ARG A 824 15.03 -13.03 -47.35
CA ARG A 824 14.78 -14.42 -47.74
C ARG A 824 14.38 -15.29 -46.54
N LEU A 825 15.05 -15.14 -45.40
CA LEU A 825 14.72 -15.86 -44.17
C LEU A 825 13.29 -15.56 -43.70
N ALA A 826 12.90 -14.28 -43.71
CA ALA A 826 11.54 -13.87 -43.37
C ALA A 826 10.51 -14.46 -44.35
N GLN A 827 10.75 -14.33 -45.66
CA GLN A 827 9.86 -14.81 -46.72
C GLN A 827 9.67 -16.32 -46.68
N GLN A 828 10.74 -17.10 -46.47
CA GLN A 828 10.68 -18.57 -46.39
C GLN A 828 9.79 -19.07 -45.26
N ARG A 829 9.65 -18.30 -44.18
CA ARG A 829 8.79 -18.62 -43.04
C ARG A 829 7.43 -17.87 -43.07
N GLY A 830 7.13 -17.20 -44.19
CA GLY A 830 5.87 -16.49 -44.41
C GLY A 830 5.71 -15.18 -43.64
N PHE A 831 6.77 -14.67 -43.00
CA PHE A 831 6.69 -13.40 -42.27
C PHE A 831 6.60 -12.22 -43.23
N GLY A 832 5.67 -11.30 -42.96
CA GLY A 832 5.59 -10.01 -43.64
C GLY A 832 6.65 -9.01 -43.16
N PHE A 833 7.91 -9.44 -43.05
CA PHE A 833 9.06 -8.61 -42.66
C PHE A 833 9.95 -8.33 -43.88
N GLN A 834 10.38 -7.08 -44.02
CA GLN A 834 11.36 -6.66 -45.03
C GLN A 834 12.29 -5.59 -44.45
N THR A 835 13.56 -5.61 -44.86
CA THR A 835 14.59 -4.67 -44.36
C THR A 835 14.41 -3.24 -44.86
N ASP A 836 13.81 -3.06 -46.03
CA ASP A 836 13.51 -1.76 -46.63
C ASP A 836 12.16 -1.18 -46.16
N ALA A 837 11.41 -1.91 -45.33
CA ALA A 837 10.13 -1.48 -44.80
C ALA A 837 10.23 -0.71 -43.48
N ALA A 838 9.37 0.31 -43.35
CA ALA A 838 9.24 1.12 -42.14
C ALA A 838 8.40 0.46 -41.03
N SER A 839 7.57 -0.51 -41.39
CA SER A 839 6.61 -1.17 -40.51
C SER A 839 6.72 -2.71 -40.54
N TYR A 840 6.31 -3.35 -39.46
CA TYR A 840 6.22 -4.81 -39.35
C TYR A 840 4.97 -5.23 -38.55
N PRO A 841 4.11 -6.11 -39.09
CA PRO A 841 4.16 -6.67 -40.44
C PRO A 841 3.85 -5.61 -41.51
N LEU A 842 4.26 -5.88 -42.75
CA LEU A 842 4.06 -5.01 -43.93
C LEU A 842 2.61 -4.62 -44.18
N ASN A 843 1.65 -5.45 -43.77
CA ASN A 843 0.23 -5.18 -44.01
C ASN A 843 -0.27 -4.09 -43.04
N PRO A 844 -0.57 -2.87 -43.52
CA PRO A 844 -0.94 -1.75 -42.66
C PRO A 844 -2.32 -1.93 -42.00
N ARG A 845 -3.14 -2.87 -42.49
CA ARG A 845 -4.44 -3.20 -41.87
C ARG A 845 -4.30 -4.04 -40.60
N LEU A 846 -3.12 -4.62 -40.36
CA LEU A 846 -2.84 -5.35 -39.14
C LEU A 846 -2.19 -4.44 -38.09
N ALA A 847 -2.37 -4.80 -36.83
CA ALA A 847 -1.64 -4.14 -35.74
C ALA A 847 -0.12 -4.34 -35.93
N HIS A 848 0.59 -3.24 -36.09
CA HIS A 848 1.98 -3.23 -36.54
C HIS A 848 2.87 -2.37 -35.63
N ILE A 849 4.18 -2.59 -35.75
CA ILE A 849 5.23 -1.80 -35.14
C ILE A 849 5.91 -0.98 -36.23
N THR A 850 6.16 0.30 -35.99
CA THR A 850 6.91 1.18 -36.89
C THR A 850 8.29 1.50 -36.34
N ASN A 851 9.24 1.76 -37.24
CA ASN A 851 10.49 2.40 -36.87
C ASN A 851 10.28 3.89 -36.60
N TYR A 852 11.17 4.46 -35.77
CA TYR A 852 11.16 5.89 -35.49
C TYR A 852 11.37 6.70 -36.79
N HIS A 853 10.56 7.74 -36.97
CA HIS A 853 10.43 8.52 -38.23
C HIS A 853 10.20 7.67 -39.49
N GLU A 854 9.61 6.48 -39.35
CA GLU A 854 9.26 5.61 -40.49
C GLU A 854 10.45 5.30 -41.41
N GLN A 855 11.67 5.25 -40.85
CA GLN A 855 12.88 4.96 -41.62
C GLN A 855 13.07 3.45 -41.88
N SER A 856 13.59 3.13 -43.05
CA SER A 856 14.01 1.79 -43.46
C SER A 856 15.31 1.35 -42.76
N LEU A 857 15.51 0.03 -42.59
CA LEU A 857 16.67 -0.55 -41.88
C LEU A 857 17.96 -0.53 -42.73
N ASP A 858 17.81 -0.55 -44.05
CA ASP A 858 18.89 -0.62 -45.04
C ASP A 858 19.96 0.46 -44.88
N ARG A 859 19.57 1.71 -44.59
CA ARG A 859 20.50 2.84 -44.36
C ARG A 859 21.39 2.66 -43.13
N ARG A 860 21.07 1.71 -42.26
CA ARG A 860 21.78 1.42 -41.01
C ARG A 860 22.64 0.16 -41.10
N ALA A 861 22.62 -0.53 -42.25
CA ALA A 861 23.50 -1.64 -42.53
C ALA A 861 24.95 -1.15 -42.68
N GLN A 862 25.90 -1.97 -42.24
CA GLN A 862 27.33 -1.76 -42.46
C GLN A 862 27.77 -2.76 -43.51
N GLU A 863 28.33 -2.27 -44.62
CA GLU A 863 28.77 -3.11 -45.76
C GLU A 863 27.63 -4.03 -46.29
N GLY A 864 26.39 -3.52 -46.27
CA GLY A 864 25.20 -4.28 -46.68
C GLY A 864 24.77 -5.37 -45.70
N ARG A 865 25.33 -5.40 -44.48
CA ARG A 865 25.00 -6.37 -43.42
C ARG A 865 24.34 -5.69 -42.23
N LEU A 866 23.40 -6.40 -41.60
CA LEU A 866 22.68 -5.93 -40.42
C LEU A 866 22.61 -7.04 -39.38
N GLY A 867 23.08 -6.77 -38.15
CA GLY A 867 23.00 -7.68 -37.01
C GLY A 867 22.61 -6.96 -35.72
N LEU A 868 22.75 -7.67 -34.60
CA LEU A 868 22.31 -7.19 -33.28
C LEU A 868 22.98 -5.87 -32.87
N ALA A 869 24.29 -5.72 -33.15
CA ALA A 869 25.04 -4.52 -32.79
C ALA A 869 24.49 -3.27 -33.52
N GLN A 870 24.22 -3.36 -34.82
CA GLN A 870 23.64 -2.26 -35.60
C GLN A 870 22.18 -2.00 -35.16
N ALA A 871 21.39 -3.07 -34.96
CA ALA A 871 20.02 -2.97 -34.50
C ALA A 871 19.89 -2.24 -33.15
N LEU A 872 20.81 -2.50 -32.20
CA LEU A 872 20.89 -1.79 -30.93
C LEU A 872 21.36 -0.34 -31.09
N THR A 873 22.43 -0.11 -31.86
CA THR A 873 23.03 1.22 -32.12
C THR A 873 21.98 2.23 -32.59
N TYR A 874 21.17 1.82 -33.56
CA TYR A 874 20.14 2.65 -34.20
C TYR A 874 18.73 2.38 -33.66
N SER A 875 18.60 1.51 -32.65
CA SER A 875 17.34 1.24 -31.96
C SER A 875 16.19 0.78 -32.88
N LEU A 876 16.45 -0.17 -33.77
CA LEU A 876 15.54 -0.57 -34.85
C LEU A 876 14.32 -1.38 -34.35
N ASN A 877 13.13 -0.78 -34.29
CA ASN A 877 11.93 -1.40 -33.71
C ASN A 877 11.47 -2.64 -34.48
N THR A 878 11.37 -2.56 -35.81
CA THR A 878 10.83 -3.65 -36.63
C THR A 878 11.71 -4.90 -36.56
N TRP A 879 13.04 -4.73 -36.51
CA TRP A 879 13.99 -5.84 -36.36
C TRP A 879 13.83 -6.56 -35.02
N PHE A 880 13.68 -5.83 -33.90
CA PHE A 880 13.44 -6.42 -32.57
C PHE A 880 12.06 -7.08 -32.45
N ALA A 881 11.03 -6.48 -33.06
CA ALA A 881 9.68 -7.06 -33.07
C ALA A 881 9.65 -8.40 -33.83
N TRP A 882 10.26 -8.45 -35.02
CA TRP A 882 10.31 -9.68 -35.83
C TRP A 882 11.22 -10.75 -35.21
N SER A 883 12.42 -10.40 -34.76
CA SER A 883 13.33 -11.36 -34.11
C SER A 883 12.76 -11.89 -32.79
N GLY A 884 12.00 -11.07 -32.06
CA GLY A 884 11.21 -11.50 -30.90
C GLY A 884 10.21 -12.60 -31.26
N GLU A 885 9.38 -12.40 -32.30
CA GLU A 885 8.46 -13.44 -32.78
C GLU A 885 9.19 -14.69 -33.28
N LEU A 886 10.31 -14.51 -33.99
CA LEU A 886 11.11 -15.61 -34.52
C LEU A 886 11.67 -16.50 -33.39
N SER A 887 12.02 -15.89 -32.25
CA SER A 887 12.61 -16.59 -31.09
C SER A 887 11.59 -17.22 -30.14
N ASP A 888 10.33 -16.79 -30.16
CA ASP A 888 9.30 -17.27 -29.24
C ASP A 888 8.74 -18.63 -29.70
N GLN A 889 8.98 -19.66 -28.91
CA GLN A 889 8.55 -21.02 -29.26
C GLN A 889 7.03 -21.18 -29.22
N SER A 890 6.30 -20.33 -28.48
CA SER A 890 4.84 -20.38 -28.42
C SER A 890 4.19 -20.06 -29.77
N LEU A 891 4.95 -19.48 -30.70
CA LEU A 891 4.50 -19.19 -32.06
C LEU A 891 4.85 -20.29 -33.08
N PHE A 892 5.58 -21.32 -32.66
CA PHE A 892 5.94 -22.50 -33.47
C PHE A 892 6.64 -22.13 -34.79
N GLY A 893 7.38 -21.02 -34.82
CA GLY A 893 8.11 -20.54 -36.00
C GLY A 893 7.24 -20.02 -37.15
N ARG A 894 5.93 -19.79 -36.92
CA ARG A 894 4.95 -19.39 -37.95
C ARG A 894 4.74 -17.89 -37.97
N ALA A 895 4.32 -17.35 -39.12
CA ALA A 895 3.93 -15.96 -39.29
C ALA A 895 2.53 -15.60 -38.74
N ASP A 896 1.66 -16.60 -38.56
CA ASP A 896 0.33 -16.45 -37.97
C ASP A 896 -0.04 -17.69 -37.11
N GLY A 897 -1.04 -17.56 -36.25
CA GLY A 897 -1.48 -18.60 -35.32
C GLY A 897 -0.50 -18.84 -34.16
N GLY A 898 -0.42 -20.08 -33.69
CA GLY A 898 0.33 -20.46 -32.48
C GLY A 898 -0.50 -20.28 -31.20
N ALA A 899 0.19 -20.20 -30.06
CA ALA A 899 -0.39 -19.97 -28.74
C ALA A 899 0.29 -18.77 -28.07
N PRO A 900 0.05 -17.53 -28.54
CA PRO A 900 0.64 -16.33 -27.94
C PRO A 900 0.10 -16.05 -26.53
N ASP A 901 -1.03 -16.62 -26.15
CA ASP A 901 -1.71 -16.43 -24.86
C ASP A 901 -1.39 -17.51 -23.81
N LEU A 902 -0.31 -18.28 -24.00
CA LEU A 902 0.24 -19.12 -22.94
C LEU A 902 0.62 -18.27 -21.73
N GLN A 903 0.21 -18.72 -20.55
CA GLN A 903 0.48 -18.05 -19.28
C GLN A 903 1.27 -18.98 -18.35
N ALA A 904 2.06 -18.41 -17.45
CA ALA A 904 2.85 -19.16 -16.49
C ALA A 904 2.04 -19.30 -15.19
N LEU A 905 1.70 -20.53 -14.78
CA LEU A 905 1.17 -20.81 -13.45
C LEU A 905 2.30 -20.87 -12.41
N ASP A 906 3.44 -21.43 -12.82
CA ASP A 906 4.71 -21.37 -12.11
C ASP A 906 5.58 -20.30 -12.76
N ALA A 907 6.32 -19.50 -11.97
CA ALA A 907 7.08 -18.35 -12.48
C ALA A 907 8.00 -18.71 -13.67
N ASP A 908 8.66 -19.88 -13.62
CA ASP A 908 9.67 -20.29 -14.60
C ASP A 908 9.08 -21.11 -15.77
N ALA A 909 7.77 -21.36 -15.79
CA ALA A 909 7.13 -22.26 -16.77
C ALA A 909 7.29 -21.80 -18.23
N LEU A 910 7.42 -20.48 -18.44
CA LEU A 910 7.60 -19.90 -19.77
C LEU A 910 9.06 -19.63 -20.12
N ASP A 911 10.03 -19.84 -19.23
CA ASP A 911 11.43 -19.46 -19.48
C ASP A 911 12.06 -20.26 -20.63
N ALA A 912 11.72 -21.55 -20.74
CA ALA A 912 12.17 -22.38 -21.85
C ALA A 912 11.46 -22.04 -23.18
N VAL A 913 10.31 -21.37 -23.12
CA VAL A 913 9.42 -21.06 -24.25
C VAL A 913 9.69 -19.67 -24.82
N ARG A 914 9.92 -18.69 -23.93
CA ARG A 914 10.05 -17.27 -24.24
C ARG A 914 11.43 -16.74 -23.82
N PRO A 915 12.44 -16.80 -24.69
CA PRO A 915 13.81 -16.43 -24.34
C PRO A 915 13.96 -15.01 -23.79
N ILE A 916 13.16 -14.04 -24.28
CA ILE A 916 13.17 -12.65 -23.78
C ILE A 916 12.65 -12.56 -22.33
N VAL A 917 11.58 -13.30 -22.00
CA VAL A 917 11.05 -13.37 -20.63
C VAL A 917 12.05 -14.06 -19.71
N ALA A 918 12.67 -15.16 -20.16
CA ALA A 918 13.72 -15.84 -19.41
C ALA A 918 14.92 -14.94 -19.10
N ALA A 919 15.36 -14.13 -20.07
CA ALA A 919 16.40 -13.15 -19.85
C ALA A 919 15.99 -12.10 -18.80
N ALA A 920 14.74 -11.63 -18.84
CA ALA A 920 14.22 -10.69 -17.86
C ALA A 920 14.17 -11.29 -16.44
N HIS A 921 13.64 -12.51 -16.28
CA HIS A 921 13.63 -13.22 -15.00
C HIS A 921 15.04 -13.46 -14.46
N ARG A 922 16.00 -13.80 -15.33
CA ARG A 922 17.42 -13.94 -14.95
C ARG A 922 18.03 -12.64 -14.41
N LEU A 923 17.50 -11.48 -14.81
CA LEU A 923 17.90 -10.15 -14.32
C LEU A 923 17.08 -9.68 -13.10
N GLY A 924 16.15 -10.50 -12.58
CA GLY A 924 15.34 -10.16 -11.41
C GLY A 924 14.01 -9.47 -11.71
N PHE A 925 13.54 -9.45 -12.97
CA PHE A 925 12.15 -9.06 -13.25
C PHE A 925 11.19 -10.04 -12.55
N GLU A 926 10.01 -9.54 -12.15
CA GLU A 926 9.01 -10.21 -11.30
C GLU A 926 9.49 -10.57 -9.88
N GLN A 927 10.74 -10.26 -9.53
CA GLN A 927 11.30 -10.57 -8.23
C GLN A 927 11.30 -9.34 -7.31
N THR A 928 11.02 -9.58 -6.03
CA THR A 928 11.20 -8.56 -5.01
C THR A 928 12.68 -8.34 -4.75
N LEU A 929 13.18 -7.13 -5.01
CA LEU A 929 14.54 -6.73 -4.68
C LEU A 929 14.59 -6.13 -3.27
N ARG A 930 15.27 -6.84 -2.36
CA ARG A 930 15.59 -6.35 -1.02
C ARG A 930 16.95 -5.67 -1.04
N LEU A 931 17.04 -4.50 -0.41
CA LEU A 931 18.21 -3.62 -0.39
C LEU A 931 18.88 -3.59 0.99
N ASP A 932 18.52 -4.51 1.89
CA ASP A 932 19.02 -4.59 3.26
C ASP A 932 20.42 -5.20 3.37
N GLY A 933 21.01 -5.64 2.26
CA GLY A 933 22.36 -6.21 2.26
C GLY A 933 22.47 -7.51 3.08
N GLY A 934 21.34 -8.19 3.34
CA GLY A 934 21.26 -9.37 4.19
C GLY A 934 21.40 -9.11 5.68
N LEU A 935 21.27 -7.84 6.12
CA LEU A 935 21.46 -7.44 7.51
C LEU A 935 20.18 -7.48 8.34
N LEU A 936 19.00 -7.45 7.71
CA LEU A 936 17.75 -7.58 8.46
C LEU A 936 17.48 -9.07 8.77
N PRO A 937 16.88 -9.36 9.94
CA PRO A 937 16.51 -10.73 10.28
C PRO A 937 15.62 -11.39 9.21
N ALA A 938 15.78 -12.71 9.03
CA ALA A 938 14.99 -13.45 8.03
C ALA A 938 13.47 -13.36 8.29
N ASP A 939 13.07 -13.19 9.55
CA ASP A 939 11.69 -13.02 10.02
C ASP A 939 11.26 -11.54 10.15
N PHE A 940 12.04 -10.60 9.63
CA PHE A 940 11.68 -9.19 9.64
C PHE A 940 10.29 -8.98 9.03
N ASN A 941 9.45 -8.22 9.71
CA ASN A 941 8.08 -7.92 9.27
C ASN A 941 8.09 -6.90 8.13
N TRP A 942 8.44 -7.36 6.93
CA TRP A 942 8.39 -6.59 5.69
C TRP A 942 6.97 -6.13 5.40
N ARG A 943 6.82 -4.84 5.14
CA ARG A 943 5.55 -4.22 4.74
C ARG A 943 5.65 -3.75 3.30
N SER A 944 4.51 -3.72 2.62
CA SER A 944 4.44 -3.10 1.29
C SER A 944 4.99 -1.68 1.35
N TRP A 945 5.84 -1.35 0.38
CA TRP A 945 6.48 -0.04 0.23
C TRP A 945 7.53 0.33 1.29
N ASP A 946 8.05 -0.64 2.05
CA ASP A 946 9.25 -0.44 2.85
C ASP A 946 10.42 0.08 1.98
N ALA A 947 11.17 1.07 2.47
CA ALA A 947 12.15 1.84 1.70
C ALA A 947 13.37 1.02 1.24
N LEU A 948 13.74 -0.03 1.99
CA LEU A 948 14.78 -0.99 1.59
C LEU A 948 14.22 -2.10 0.68
N GLN A 949 13.14 -1.82 -0.04
CA GLN A 949 12.56 -2.69 -1.06
C GLN A 949 12.22 -1.88 -2.30
N ALA A 950 12.65 -2.37 -3.47
CA ALA A 950 12.25 -1.80 -4.75
C ALA A 950 10.96 -2.45 -5.26
N THR A 951 10.15 -1.69 -5.99
CA THR A 951 9.01 -2.27 -6.73
C THR A 951 9.55 -3.26 -7.76
N PRO A 952 9.04 -4.51 -7.81
CA PRO A 952 9.41 -5.45 -8.85
C PRO A 952 9.10 -4.89 -10.24
N ALA A 953 10.02 -5.06 -11.18
CA ALA A 953 9.69 -4.83 -12.58
C ALA A 953 8.71 -5.89 -13.06
N HIS A 954 7.67 -5.48 -13.78
CA HIS A 954 6.59 -6.35 -14.21
C HIS A 954 6.49 -6.39 -15.74
N ILE A 955 6.33 -7.58 -16.33
CA ILE A 955 6.01 -7.79 -17.74
C ILE A 955 4.52 -8.05 -17.83
N ASP A 956 3.82 -7.24 -18.61
CA ASP A 956 2.39 -7.43 -18.78
C ASP A 956 2.10 -8.79 -19.44
N PRO A 957 0.98 -9.46 -19.10
CA PRO A 957 0.58 -10.70 -19.78
C PRO A 957 0.50 -10.54 -21.29
N ILE A 958 0.91 -11.56 -22.05
CA ILE A 958 0.87 -11.54 -23.51
C ILE A 958 -0.29 -12.42 -23.93
N HIS A 959 -1.26 -11.87 -24.67
CA HIS A 959 -2.42 -12.59 -25.20
C HIS A 959 -2.40 -12.67 -26.73
N THR A 960 -1.67 -11.77 -27.39
CA THR A 960 -1.62 -11.67 -28.84
C THR A 960 -0.18 -11.51 -29.35
N ARG A 961 0.03 -11.86 -30.63
CA ARG A 961 1.29 -11.60 -31.34
C ARG A 961 1.68 -10.11 -31.32
N HIS A 962 0.70 -9.21 -31.44
CA HIS A 962 0.98 -7.78 -31.38
C HIS A 962 1.52 -7.35 -30.02
N GLU A 963 0.96 -7.87 -28.92
CA GLU A 963 1.47 -7.61 -27.58
C GLU A 963 2.89 -8.18 -27.39
N LEU A 964 3.20 -9.34 -27.96
CA LEU A 964 4.56 -9.88 -27.98
C LEU A 964 5.54 -8.94 -28.71
N ARG A 965 5.13 -8.39 -29.85
CA ARG A 965 5.93 -7.39 -30.60
C ARG A 965 6.17 -6.13 -29.76
N GLN A 966 5.14 -5.62 -29.09
CA GLN A 966 5.23 -4.46 -28.19
C GLN A 966 6.13 -4.74 -26.98
N MET A 967 6.03 -5.94 -26.38
CA MET A 967 6.91 -6.39 -25.31
C MET A 967 8.37 -6.42 -25.77
N SER A 968 8.63 -6.97 -26.96
CA SER A 968 9.99 -7.08 -27.51
C SER A 968 10.72 -5.73 -27.67
N ILE A 969 9.99 -4.61 -27.70
CA ILE A 969 10.53 -3.25 -27.78
C ILE A 969 10.32 -2.41 -26.51
N GLY A 970 9.82 -3.00 -25.42
CA GLY A 970 9.75 -2.35 -24.12
C GLY A 970 8.48 -1.58 -23.79
N LEU A 971 7.35 -1.83 -24.47
CA LEU A 971 6.10 -1.08 -24.27
C LEU A 971 5.09 -1.76 -23.33
N ARG A 972 5.19 -3.07 -23.12
CA ARG A 972 4.30 -3.92 -22.29
C ARG A 972 4.95 -4.36 -20.96
N MET A 973 5.51 -3.42 -20.21
CA MET A 973 6.15 -3.69 -18.92
C MET A 973 6.33 -2.41 -18.10
N GLN A 974 6.60 -2.55 -16.82
CA GLN A 974 6.94 -1.45 -15.92
C GLN A 974 8.24 -1.74 -15.21
N VAL A 975 9.13 -0.75 -15.12
CA VAL A 975 10.44 -0.89 -14.50
C VAL A 975 10.79 0.30 -13.62
N THR A 976 11.71 0.08 -12.68
CA THR A 976 12.36 1.14 -11.93
C THR A 976 13.70 1.51 -12.58
N PRO A 977 14.23 2.73 -12.36
CA PRO A 977 15.61 3.07 -12.70
C PRO A 977 16.64 2.11 -12.11
N LEU A 978 16.43 1.63 -10.88
CA LEU A 978 17.29 0.59 -10.31
C LEU A 978 17.33 -0.67 -11.20
N GLN A 979 16.17 -1.17 -11.63
CA GLN A 979 16.11 -2.37 -12.48
C GLN A 979 16.86 -2.18 -13.81
N MET A 980 16.71 -1.02 -14.45
CA MET A 980 17.41 -0.77 -15.71
C MET A 980 18.92 -0.58 -15.50
N ALA A 981 19.34 0.03 -14.38
CA ALA A 981 20.75 0.07 -14.01
C ALA A 981 21.32 -1.35 -13.78
N LEU A 982 20.56 -2.26 -13.17
CA LEU A 982 20.94 -3.68 -13.02
C LEU A 982 21.05 -4.41 -14.36
N ALA A 983 20.15 -4.13 -15.31
CA ALA A 983 20.23 -4.69 -16.66
C ALA A 983 21.52 -4.23 -17.38
N ALA A 984 21.86 -2.94 -17.28
CA ALA A 984 23.12 -2.43 -17.82
C ALA A 984 24.34 -2.99 -17.07
N ALA A 985 24.27 -3.11 -15.75
CA ALA A 985 25.30 -3.72 -14.93
C ALA A 985 25.57 -5.17 -15.34
N ALA A 986 24.53 -5.95 -15.59
CA ALA A 986 24.64 -7.34 -16.01
C ALA A 986 25.40 -7.49 -17.34
N VAL A 987 25.13 -6.60 -18.31
CA VAL A 987 25.85 -6.60 -19.59
C VAL A 987 27.30 -6.14 -19.41
N GLY A 988 27.54 -5.04 -18.68
CA GLY A 988 28.87 -4.51 -18.44
C GLY A 988 29.76 -5.48 -17.65
N GLN A 989 29.27 -5.95 -16.50
CA GLN A 989 29.98 -6.85 -15.59
C GLN A 989 30.01 -8.30 -16.06
N GLY A 990 29.04 -8.73 -16.86
CA GLY A 990 28.85 -10.14 -17.22
C GLY A 990 28.32 -11.00 -16.09
N LYS A 991 27.84 -10.39 -15.00
CA LYS A 991 27.27 -11.04 -13.82
C LYS A 991 25.96 -10.37 -13.42
N VAL A 992 25.01 -11.12 -12.90
CA VAL A 992 23.77 -10.60 -12.32
C VAL A 992 24.13 -9.94 -10.98
N VAL A 993 24.12 -8.60 -10.97
CA VAL A 993 24.46 -7.79 -9.79
C VAL A 993 23.30 -7.82 -8.80
N ALA A 994 23.61 -8.05 -7.52
CA ALA A 994 22.63 -7.98 -6.44
C ALA A 994 22.77 -6.62 -5.74
N PRO A 995 21.77 -5.72 -5.81
CA PRO A 995 21.87 -4.39 -5.21
C PRO A 995 21.75 -4.44 -3.69
N ARG A 996 22.44 -3.51 -3.01
CA ARG A 996 22.26 -3.25 -1.58
C ARG A 996 22.34 -1.76 -1.28
N MET A 997 21.67 -1.36 -0.21
CA MET A 997 21.64 0.01 0.29
C MET A 997 22.08 0.11 1.76
N LEU A 998 21.86 -0.93 2.55
CA LEU A 998 22.35 -0.99 3.94
C LEU A 998 23.75 -1.61 3.95
N LEU A 999 24.74 -0.81 4.33
CA LEU A 999 26.15 -1.20 4.39
C LEU A 999 26.51 -1.79 5.75
N THR A 1000 26.03 -1.19 6.84
CA THR A 1000 26.23 -1.69 8.20
C THR A 1000 24.97 -1.54 9.06
N LEU A 1001 24.79 -2.44 10.02
CA LEU A 1001 23.75 -2.38 11.04
C LEU A 1001 24.34 -2.73 12.41
N GLY A 1002 24.36 -1.75 13.32
CA GLY A 1002 25.05 -1.87 14.59
C GLY A 1002 26.56 -2.07 14.39
N ARG A 1003 27.05 -3.27 14.71
CA ARG A 1003 28.45 -3.68 14.52
C ARG A 1003 28.64 -4.69 13.38
N THR A 1004 27.59 -4.95 12.61
CA THR A 1004 27.59 -5.96 11.55
C THR A 1004 27.71 -5.28 10.20
N ASP A 1005 28.65 -5.75 9.38
CA ASP A 1005 28.82 -5.29 8.00
C ASP A 1005 28.03 -6.19 7.03
N SER A 1006 27.49 -5.59 5.98
CA SER A 1006 26.85 -6.34 4.90
C SER A 1006 27.91 -7.11 4.10
N VAL A 1007 27.58 -8.34 3.74
CA VAL A 1007 28.40 -9.16 2.84
C VAL A 1007 28.04 -8.83 1.39
N VAL A 1008 29.06 -8.65 0.54
CA VAL A 1008 28.86 -8.54 -0.92
C VAL A 1008 28.35 -9.88 -1.43
N PRO A 1009 27.13 -9.97 -1.99
CA PRO A 1009 26.60 -11.24 -2.46
C PRO A 1009 27.41 -11.81 -3.62
N GLU A 1010 27.49 -13.14 -3.71
CA GLU A 1010 28.08 -13.78 -4.87
C GLU A 1010 27.25 -13.50 -6.14
N MET A 1011 27.86 -12.81 -7.10
CA MET A 1011 27.19 -12.44 -8.35
C MET A 1011 27.34 -13.56 -9.39
N LYS A 1012 26.21 -14.13 -9.82
CA LYS A 1012 26.18 -15.24 -10.78
C LYS A 1012 26.50 -14.76 -12.20
N PRO A 1013 27.26 -15.52 -13.00
CA PRO A 1013 27.47 -15.18 -14.41
C PRO A 1013 26.15 -15.08 -15.19
N VAL A 1014 26.09 -14.13 -16.11
CA VAL A 1014 24.95 -13.99 -17.05
C VAL A 1014 24.91 -15.15 -18.04
N GLY A 1015 26.03 -15.84 -18.31
CA GLY A 1015 26.04 -17.09 -19.10
C GLY A 1015 25.51 -16.95 -20.54
N ILE A 1016 25.58 -15.74 -21.09
CA ILE A 1016 25.13 -15.38 -22.44
C ILE A 1016 26.28 -14.62 -23.11
N ARG A 1017 26.34 -14.66 -24.44
CA ARG A 1017 27.29 -13.89 -25.23
C ARG A 1017 26.98 -12.38 -25.12
N LEU A 1018 27.98 -11.56 -24.80
CA LEU A 1018 27.78 -10.12 -24.50
C LEU A 1018 28.51 -9.16 -25.45
N ASP A 1019 29.46 -9.61 -26.25
CA ASP A 1019 30.27 -8.76 -27.13
C ASP A 1019 29.42 -7.98 -28.14
N ARG A 1020 28.44 -8.63 -28.79
CA ARG A 1020 27.52 -7.96 -29.74
C ARG A 1020 26.65 -6.90 -29.07
N ILE A 1021 26.18 -7.18 -27.85
CA ILE A 1021 25.37 -6.25 -27.05
C ILE A 1021 26.22 -5.05 -26.63
N ARG A 1022 27.42 -5.30 -26.11
CA ARG A 1022 28.39 -4.26 -25.72
C ARG A 1022 28.77 -3.38 -26.90
N ALA A 1023 29.03 -3.96 -28.07
CA ALA A 1023 29.31 -3.21 -29.30
C ALA A 1023 28.12 -2.32 -29.69
N GLY A 1024 26.89 -2.84 -29.63
CA GLY A 1024 25.69 -2.07 -29.91
C GLY A 1024 25.48 -0.89 -28.94
N MET A 1025 25.62 -1.13 -27.64
CA MET A 1025 25.51 -0.08 -26.62
C MET A 1025 26.64 0.96 -26.69
N LYS A 1026 27.83 0.57 -27.17
CA LYS A 1026 28.91 1.52 -27.48
C LYS A 1026 28.52 2.40 -28.67
N GLY A 1027 28.02 1.79 -29.74
CA GLY A 1027 27.56 2.49 -30.94
C GLY A 1027 26.50 3.55 -30.66
N VAL A 1028 25.57 3.29 -29.73
CA VAL A 1028 24.55 4.27 -29.30
C VAL A 1028 25.17 5.59 -28.85
N VAL A 1029 26.27 5.52 -28.08
CA VAL A 1029 26.92 6.68 -27.46
C VAL A 1029 27.91 7.35 -28.42
N ASP A 1030 28.51 6.59 -29.33
CA ASP A 1030 29.51 7.13 -30.27
C ASP A 1030 28.89 7.76 -31.51
N VAL A 1031 27.88 7.11 -32.11
CA VAL A 1031 27.31 7.51 -33.41
C VAL A 1031 25.78 7.42 -33.47
N GLY A 1032 25.17 6.75 -32.50
CA GLY A 1032 23.74 6.46 -32.48
C GLY A 1032 22.91 7.48 -31.71
N THR A 1033 21.78 7.00 -31.19
CA THR A 1033 20.73 7.82 -30.56
C THR A 1033 21.15 8.61 -29.30
N GLY A 1034 22.26 8.24 -28.65
CA GLY A 1034 22.81 8.95 -27.49
C GLY A 1034 23.94 9.92 -27.82
N ALA A 1035 24.46 9.89 -29.06
CA ALA A 1035 25.68 10.60 -29.43
C ALA A 1035 25.61 12.12 -29.20
N GLY A 1036 24.44 12.73 -29.42
CA GLY A 1036 24.23 14.17 -29.20
C GLY A 1036 24.49 14.61 -27.75
N ALA A 1037 24.11 13.80 -26.76
CA ALA A 1037 24.28 14.14 -25.34
C ALA A 1037 25.74 14.01 -24.86
N PHE A 1038 26.51 13.11 -25.45
CA PHE A 1038 27.88 12.79 -25.01
C PHE A 1038 28.98 13.25 -26.00
N GLY A 1039 28.62 13.90 -27.10
CA GLY A 1039 29.55 14.33 -28.15
C GLY A 1039 30.41 15.55 -27.81
N GLY A 1040 30.08 16.28 -26.74
CA GLY A 1040 30.81 17.50 -26.34
C GLY A 1040 32.24 17.23 -25.85
N THR A 1041 33.13 18.20 -26.03
CA THR A 1041 34.57 18.09 -25.69
C THR A 1041 34.82 17.77 -24.21
N ALA A 1042 34.01 18.33 -23.30
CA ALA A 1042 34.08 18.06 -21.87
C ALA A 1042 33.86 16.58 -21.51
N LEU A 1043 33.10 15.85 -22.34
CA LEU A 1043 32.78 14.45 -22.15
C LEU A 1043 33.63 13.52 -23.01
N ALA A 1044 34.60 14.03 -23.79
CA ALA A 1044 35.38 13.21 -24.72
C ALA A 1044 36.11 12.03 -24.04
N ALA A 1045 36.67 12.26 -22.84
CA ALA A 1045 37.30 11.20 -22.04
C ALA A 1045 36.26 10.23 -21.48
N VAL A 1046 35.14 10.74 -20.98
CA VAL A 1046 34.02 9.95 -20.45
C VAL A 1046 33.44 9.03 -21.53
N ARG A 1047 33.22 9.57 -22.74
CA ARG A 1047 32.65 8.87 -23.88
C ARG A 1047 33.42 7.61 -24.25
N ARG A 1048 34.75 7.58 -24.05
CA ARG A 1048 35.58 6.40 -24.37
C ARG A 1048 35.20 5.19 -23.52
N GLY A 1049 34.92 5.40 -22.24
CA GLY A 1049 34.54 4.34 -21.30
C GLY A 1049 33.03 4.19 -21.09
N LEU A 1050 32.20 4.99 -21.78
CA LEU A 1050 30.75 4.99 -21.62
C LEU A 1050 30.07 4.10 -22.68
N TYR A 1051 29.14 3.28 -22.19
CA TYR A 1051 28.26 2.43 -22.98
C TYR A 1051 26.82 2.69 -22.55
N GLY A 1052 25.87 2.71 -23.48
CA GLY A 1052 24.49 2.98 -23.08
C GLY A 1052 23.43 2.68 -24.12
N LYS A 1053 22.18 2.89 -23.71
CA LYS A 1053 20.99 2.76 -24.55
C LYS A 1053 19.97 3.83 -24.15
N THR A 1054 19.41 4.49 -25.16
CA THR A 1054 18.26 5.40 -25.00
C THR A 1054 16.93 4.63 -25.09
N GLY A 1055 15.89 5.18 -24.50
CA GLY A 1055 14.53 4.67 -24.61
C GLY A 1055 13.52 5.80 -24.71
N THR A 1056 12.47 5.55 -25.48
CA THR A 1056 11.29 6.40 -25.58
C THR A 1056 10.09 5.47 -25.62
N ALA A 1057 9.17 5.62 -24.66
CA ALA A 1057 7.92 4.89 -24.58
C ALA A 1057 6.76 5.88 -24.68
N PRO A 1058 5.93 5.83 -25.73
CA PRO A 1058 4.76 6.71 -25.84
C PRO A 1058 3.84 6.54 -24.63
N SER A 1059 3.37 7.64 -24.04
CA SER A 1059 2.49 7.63 -22.87
C SER A 1059 1.28 8.57 -22.98
N GLY A 1060 1.15 9.29 -24.10
CA GLY A 1060 0.02 10.13 -24.48
C GLY A 1060 0.21 10.63 -25.92
N ASP A 1061 -0.71 11.46 -26.42
CA ASP A 1061 -0.72 11.88 -27.84
C ASP A 1061 0.60 12.55 -28.28
N ASP A 1062 1.13 13.45 -27.44
CA ASP A 1062 2.38 14.19 -27.70
C ASP A 1062 3.42 14.01 -26.58
N THR A 1063 3.26 13.00 -25.71
CA THR A 1063 4.18 12.78 -24.60
C THR A 1063 4.69 11.35 -24.51
N ALA A 1064 5.92 11.22 -24.05
CA ALA A 1064 6.59 9.95 -23.84
C ALA A 1064 7.27 9.90 -22.47
N THR A 1065 7.53 8.68 -22.03
CA THR A 1065 8.50 8.40 -20.98
C THR A 1065 9.84 8.13 -21.63
N VAL A 1066 10.85 8.90 -21.24
CA VAL A 1066 12.18 8.89 -21.85
C VAL A 1066 13.21 8.35 -20.88
N TRP A 1067 14.14 7.57 -21.41
CA TRP A 1067 15.11 6.80 -20.63
C TRP A 1067 16.51 6.88 -21.23
N PHE A 1068 17.50 6.78 -20.35
CA PHE A 1068 18.85 6.37 -20.70
C PHE A 1068 19.35 5.38 -19.64
N THR A 1069 19.99 4.30 -20.07
CA THR A 1069 20.66 3.35 -19.18
C THR A 1069 22.02 2.95 -19.76
N GLY A 1070 23.00 2.66 -18.91
CA GLY A 1070 24.35 2.37 -19.36
C GLY A 1070 25.30 2.04 -18.24
N TRP A 1071 26.57 1.85 -18.59
CA TRP A 1071 27.65 1.72 -17.61
C TRP A 1071 28.91 2.46 -18.05
N LEU A 1072 29.79 2.66 -17.09
CA LEU A 1072 31.06 3.34 -17.22
C LEU A 1072 32.19 2.42 -16.81
N GLU A 1073 33.16 2.22 -17.70
CA GLU A 1073 34.35 1.40 -17.43
C GLU A 1073 35.22 2.00 -16.32
N PRO A 1074 35.94 1.17 -15.53
CA PRO A 1074 36.91 1.62 -14.53
C PRO A 1074 37.92 2.63 -15.07
N GLY A 1075 38.30 3.61 -14.25
CA GLY A 1075 39.29 4.63 -14.60
C GLY A 1075 38.80 5.71 -15.57
N THR A 1076 37.52 5.72 -15.92
CA THR A 1076 36.95 6.74 -16.82
C THR A 1076 36.75 8.07 -16.09
N LEU A 1077 36.32 8.02 -14.82
CA LEU A 1077 36.27 9.17 -13.93
C LEU A 1077 37.48 9.19 -12.99
N PRO A 1078 37.94 10.37 -12.55
CA PRO A 1078 39.00 10.48 -11.55
C PRO A 1078 38.65 9.73 -10.25
N GLY A 1079 39.53 8.83 -9.80
CA GLY A 1079 39.34 8.06 -8.56
C GLY A 1079 38.31 6.92 -8.64
N GLN A 1080 37.63 6.75 -9.79
CA GLN A 1080 36.69 5.65 -10.01
C GLN A 1080 37.46 4.35 -10.34
N THR A 1081 37.51 3.42 -9.39
CA THR A 1081 38.22 2.13 -9.53
C THR A 1081 37.34 1.00 -10.03
N HIS A 1082 36.02 1.08 -9.85
CA HIS A 1082 35.06 0.05 -10.21
C HIS A 1082 34.14 0.51 -11.33
N ARG A 1083 33.53 -0.43 -12.06
CA ARG A 1083 32.53 -0.12 -13.06
C ARG A 1083 31.27 0.44 -12.39
N LEU A 1084 30.73 1.50 -12.96
CA LEU A 1084 29.50 2.12 -12.49
C LEU A 1084 28.38 1.89 -13.49
N ALA A 1085 27.26 1.33 -13.06
CA ALA A 1085 26.05 1.25 -13.86
C ALA A 1085 25.08 2.36 -13.46
N MET A 1086 24.28 2.82 -14.43
CA MET A 1086 23.42 3.97 -14.26
C MET A 1086 22.16 3.89 -15.10
N ALA A 1087 21.10 4.51 -14.61
CA ALA A 1087 19.89 4.76 -15.37
C ALA A 1087 19.24 6.07 -14.94
N ALA A 1088 18.63 6.76 -15.89
CA ALA A 1088 17.83 7.96 -15.65
C ALA A 1088 16.57 7.93 -16.51
N PHE A 1089 15.48 8.48 -15.99
CA PHE A 1089 14.23 8.63 -16.72
C PHE A 1089 13.49 9.92 -16.37
N ALA A 1090 12.64 10.35 -17.29
CA ALA A 1090 11.63 11.38 -17.09
C ALA A 1090 10.34 10.99 -17.82
N SER A 1091 9.20 11.10 -17.16
CA SER A 1091 7.87 10.92 -17.77
C SER A 1091 7.35 12.23 -18.36
N HIS A 1092 6.27 12.15 -19.14
CA HIS A 1092 5.58 13.31 -19.72
C HIS A 1092 6.52 14.24 -20.52
N SER A 1093 7.48 13.65 -21.25
CA SER A 1093 8.43 14.36 -22.08
C SER A 1093 7.90 14.55 -23.50
N ASP A 1094 8.12 15.73 -24.05
CA ASP A 1094 7.87 16.14 -25.45
C ASP A 1094 9.07 15.83 -26.39
N ALA A 1095 9.99 14.96 -25.95
CA ALA A 1095 11.30 14.76 -26.57
C ALA A 1095 11.71 13.28 -26.49
N THR A 1096 12.90 12.94 -27.02
CA THR A 1096 13.41 11.56 -26.98
C THR A 1096 14.33 11.27 -25.79
N GLY A 1097 14.60 9.98 -25.53
CA GLY A 1097 15.63 9.54 -24.58
C GLY A 1097 17.01 10.18 -24.78
N GLY A 1098 17.41 10.43 -26.03
CA GLY A 1098 18.69 11.06 -26.35
C GLY A 1098 18.74 12.56 -26.06
N GLU A 1099 17.59 13.24 -26.09
CA GLU A 1099 17.49 14.71 -25.96
C GLU A 1099 17.08 15.17 -24.56
N HIS A 1100 16.61 14.26 -23.71
CA HIS A 1100 16.12 14.63 -22.38
C HIS A 1100 16.68 13.74 -21.26
N ALA A 1101 16.59 12.41 -21.35
CA ALA A 1101 17.11 11.53 -20.30
C ALA A 1101 18.64 11.40 -20.32
N ALA A 1102 19.26 11.24 -21.50
CA ALA A 1102 20.72 11.14 -21.63
C ALA A 1102 21.46 12.42 -21.14
N PRO A 1103 20.97 13.64 -21.41
CA PRO A 1103 21.54 14.87 -20.83
C PRO A 1103 21.59 14.92 -19.30
N VAL A 1104 20.67 14.26 -18.59
CA VAL A 1104 20.71 14.17 -17.11
C VAL A 1104 22.01 13.50 -16.68
N LEU A 1105 22.32 12.32 -17.25
CA LEU A 1105 23.55 11.59 -16.90
C LEU A 1105 24.80 12.27 -17.47
N ALA A 1106 24.72 12.86 -18.66
CA ALA A 1106 25.82 13.63 -19.23
C ALA A 1106 26.25 14.78 -18.31
N ALA A 1107 25.31 15.49 -17.70
CA ALA A 1107 25.58 16.58 -16.76
C ALA A 1107 26.22 16.10 -15.44
N VAL A 1108 25.75 14.98 -14.88
CA VAL A 1108 26.37 14.37 -13.69
C VAL A 1108 27.81 13.95 -14.01
N LEU A 1109 28.02 13.18 -15.07
CA LEU A 1109 29.33 12.66 -15.46
C LEU A 1109 30.33 13.77 -15.81
N SER A 1110 29.87 14.82 -16.51
CA SER A 1110 30.71 15.99 -16.84
C SER A 1110 31.18 16.72 -15.57
N THR A 1111 30.26 16.90 -14.60
CA THR A 1111 30.59 17.56 -13.32
C THR A 1111 31.63 16.74 -12.55
N LEU A 1112 31.46 15.41 -12.47
CA LEU A 1112 32.41 14.52 -11.80
C LEU A 1112 33.79 14.49 -12.50
N ALA A 1113 33.81 14.53 -13.84
CA ALA A 1113 35.06 14.56 -14.59
C ALA A 1113 35.87 15.86 -14.36
N ALA A 1114 35.20 16.98 -14.05
CA ALA A 1114 35.83 18.28 -13.86
C ALA A 1114 36.41 18.50 -12.44
N GLN A 1115 35.82 17.92 -11.40
CA GLN A 1115 36.14 18.21 -9.99
C GLN A 1115 37.62 18.02 -9.59
N ASN A 1116 38.37 17.14 -10.25
CA ASN A 1116 39.78 16.89 -9.93
C ASN A 1116 40.78 17.75 -10.73
N ARG A 1117 40.37 18.49 -11.77
CA ARG A 1117 41.27 19.44 -12.45
C ARG A 1117 41.50 20.71 -11.63
N GLU A 1118 40.49 21.15 -10.88
CA GLU A 1118 40.60 22.34 -10.01
C GLU A 1118 41.41 22.06 -8.72
N GLN A 1119 41.42 20.81 -8.21
CA GLN A 1119 42.22 20.42 -7.04
C GLN A 1119 43.68 20.10 -7.35
N LYS A 1120 44.04 19.81 -8.62
CA LYS A 1120 45.46 19.68 -9.04
C LYS A 1120 46.11 21.03 -9.43
N GLY A 1121 45.31 22.10 -9.52
CA GLY A 1121 45.77 23.46 -9.82
C GLY A 1121 45.84 24.39 -8.60
N LYS A 1122 45.62 23.86 -7.40
CA LYS A 1122 45.92 24.46 -6.10
C LYS A 1122 46.95 23.58 -5.41
#